data_AF-A0A963ACZ8-F1
#
_entry.id   AF-A0A963ACZ8-F1
#
_cell.length_a   1.000
_cell.length_b   1.000
_cell.length_c   1.000
_cell.angle_alpha   90.00
_cell.angle_beta   90.00
_cell.angle_gamma   90.00
#
_symmetry.space_group_name_H-M   'P 1'
#
loop_
_entity.id
_entity.type
_entity.pdbx_description
1 polymer ?
#
loop_
_entity_poly.entity_id
_entity_poly.type
_entity_poly.pdbx_seq_one_letter_code
_entity_poly.pdbx_strand_id
1 'polypeptide(L)'
;MTVADARQRQQAIDPGSSFCVSAPAGSGKTELLIQRYLGLLARVERPEQVLAITFTRKAAAEMRGRVVAALQAARAGAACDGDHQRVTRRLAEAALEADERHAWHLERNIARFNIKTIDSFCGGLIRQMPVLSEFGGQAALLDDASQLYAEAVVELFRQVEQRHPVAADLAALMLHFDNNWERLQELLTRMLARREQWRPYLGLHHAPEESEAYLVAAVQALVASELASLGERLAPYRMELLALWQYAAGNLGGPVPAVFPGNTAEDIAAWRALRGLLLTRQGSWRRQVTKADGFPAGKGSAQDHKERLKALLAELATVDGLEQLLADVTFLPEMLPGSASWQLLVHLSRVLPLLAAQLLLVFQRHGAVDHSQVALSALQALGDDEAPTELALRLDYRIEHILVDEFQDTAINQYELLRLLTRGWGDHNAANPQAPRTIMVVGDGMQSIYGFRGANVGLFLKARQQGFNGVRLQALDLQCNFRSDAPVVDWVNASFHSAFPAEDDVNRGRVRYTPATAVRPPTVDCAVSAHAFSGERALEQEVDFLCERIAAACADPGCTSIAVLGRTRNQLQPILAGMRQRGIAYSAQEMDSLAASPLVGDLLQLCRALANPGDRLAWMALLRAPWCGLQLADLHHIAQWGAAPQHAPLLPLLAQEALHDTLSADGRDRVTRFCHIIEWARGKRDRLGLRAWLECT
;
A
#
# COMPACT_ATOMS: atom_id res chain seq x y z
N MET A 1 26.22 -16.92 25.03
CA MET A 1 26.75 -16.89 23.65
C MET A 1 26.45 -15.52 23.07
N THR A 2 27.47 -14.78 22.65
CA THR A 2 27.29 -13.50 21.96
C THR A 2 26.73 -13.77 20.57
N VAL A 3 25.59 -13.16 20.26
CA VAL A 3 24.97 -13.23 18.92
C VAL A 3 25.84 -12.53 17.88
N ALA A 4 25.76 -12.95 16.62
CA ALA A 4 26.66 -12.49 15.55
C ALA A 4 26.63 -10.96 15.34
N ASP A 5 25.48 -10.33 15.58
CA ASP A 5 25.24 -8.89 15.42
C ASP A 5 25.25 -8.10 16.75
N ALA A 6 25.87 -8.64 17.81
CA ALA A 6 25.85 -8.03 19.15
C ALA A 6 26.43 -6.60 19.18
N ARG A 7 27.48 -6.33 18.40
CA ARG A 7 28.09 -5.00 18.31
C ARG A 7 27.14 -3.99 17.67
N GLN A 8 26.48 -4.36 16.58
CA GLN A 8 25.51 -3.54 15.87
C GLN A 8 24.31 -3.22 16.77
N ARG A 9 23.83 -4.19 17.55
CA ARG A 9 22.75 -3.97 18.54
C ARG A 9 23.15 -2.98 19.61
N GLN A 10 24.37 -3.11 20.15
CA GLN A 10 24.88 -2.16 21.14
C GLN A 10 25.06 -0.75 20.57
N GLN A 11 25.46 -0.62 19.31
CA GLN A 11 25.55 0.67 18.63
C GLN A 11 24.17 1.28 18.43
N ALA A 12 23.18 0.52 17.95
CA ALA A 12 21.86 1.07 17.63
C ALA A 12 21.13 1.68 18.84
N ILE A 13 21.42 1.21 20.06
CA ILE A 13 20.85 1.77 21.28
C ILE A 13 21.57 3.03 21.79
N ASP A 14 22.71 3.44 21.20
CA ASP A 14 23.48 4.62 21.61
C ASP A 14 22.72 5.93 21.33
N PRO A 15 22.19 6.61 22.36
CA PRO A 15 21.37 7.80 22.18
C PRO A 15 22.12 9.01 21.58
N GLY A 16 23.46 8.96 21.46
CA GLY A 16 24.27 10.05 20.88
C GLY A 16 24.39 10.03 19.35
N SER A 17 23.95 8.95 18.70
CA SER A 17 24.17 8.74 17.27
C SER A 17 22.86 8.44 16.52
N SER A 18 22.82 8.77 15.24
CA SER A 18 21.69 8.49 14.34
C SER A 18 21.96 7.24 13.50
N PHE A 19 20.94 6.40 13.30
CA PHE A 19 21.11 5.07 12.72
C PHE A 19 20.06 4.74 11.66
N CYS A 20 20.48 4.01 10.64
CA CYS A 20 19.59 3.30 9.72
C CYS A 20 19.82 1.81 9.92
N VAL A 21 18.88 1.13 10.58
CA VAL A 21 19.02 -0.28 10.92
C VAL A 21 18.21 -1.13 9.94
N SER A 22 18.92 -1.95 9.16
CA SER A 22 18.32 -3.05 8.41
C SER A 22 18.10 -4.22 9.34
N ALA A 23 16.83 -4.59 9.53
CA ALA A 23 16.42 -5.57 10.52
C ALA A 23 15.56 -6.66 9.86
N PRO A 24 16.18 -7.73 9.34
CA PRO A 24 15.48 -8.83 8.68
C PRO A 24 14.41 -9.49 9.55
N ALA A 25 13.57 -10.32 8.93
CA ALA A 25 12.48 -11.03 9.61
C ALA A 25 12.99 -11.76 10.87
N GLY A 26 12.33 -11.52 12.01
CA GLY A 26 12.67 -12.18 13.27
C GLY A 26 13.94 -11.67 13.97
N SER A 27 14.51 -10.55 13.53
CA SER A 27 15.74 -9.98 14.13
C SER A 27 15.58 -9.25 15.46
N GLY A 28 14.35 -9.13 15.99
CA GLY A 28 14.09 -8.43 17.25
C GLY A 28 14.03 -6.90 17.12
N LYS A 29 13.67 -6.38 15.94
CA LYS A 29 13.55 -4.93 15.66
C LYS A 29 12.76 -4.15 16.72
N THR A 30 11.62 -4.71 17.16
CA THR A 30 10.75 -4.09 18.16
C THR A 30 11.45 -3.93 19.51
N GLU A 31 12.19 -4.95 19.94
CA GLU A 31 12.95 -4.88 21.19
C GLU A 31 14.05 -3.83 21.12
N LEU A 32 14.77 -3.78 19.99
CA LEU A 32 15.82 -2.78 19.75
C LEU A 32 15.27 -1.34 19.81
N LEU A 33 14.11 -1.10 19.19
CA LEU A 33 13.43 0.18 19.25
C LEU A 33 12.99 0.56 20.67
N ILE A 34 12.50 -0.40 21.46
CA ILE A 34 12.13 -0.18 22.86
C ILE A 34 13.35 0.17 23.70
N GLN A 35 14.44 -0.57 23.56
CA GLN A 35 15.70 -0.29 24.25
C GLN A 35 16.20 1.12 23.90
N ARG A 36 16.19 1.48 22.62
CA ARG A 36 16.55 2.83 22.18
C ARG A 36 15.63 3.89 22.79
N TYR A 37 14.31 3.67 22.78
CA TYR A 37 13.34 4.60 23.35
C TYR A 37 13.58 4.83 24.85
N LEU A 38 13.81 3.77 25.63
CA LEU A 38 14.14 3.85 27.05
C LEU A 38 15.47 4.60 27.28
N GLY A 39 16.49 4.32 26.48
CA GLY A 39 17.78 5.02 26.55
C GLY A 39 17.68 6.52 26.25
N LEU A 40 16.76 6.92 25.36
CA LEU A 40 16.49 8.32 25.07
C LEU A 40 15.69 9.01 26.19
N LEU A 41 14.71 8.32 26.79
CA LEU A 41 13.96 8.84 27.94
C LEU A 41 14.89 9.23 29.10
N ALA A 42 16.01 8.52 29.29
CA ALA A 42 16.96 8.85 30.35
C ALA A 42 17.75 10.17 30.11
N ARG A 43 17.71 10.74 28.90
CA ARG A 43 18.51 11.93 28.51
C ARG A 43 17.70 13.19 28.27
N VAL A 44 16.42 13.07 27.97
CA VAL A 44 15.55 14.20 27.64
C VAL A 44 15.00 14.87 28.90
N GLU A 45 14.63 16.14 28.80
CA GLU A 45 13.96 16.87 29.89
C GLU A 45 12.46 16.56 29.97
N ARG A 46 11.88 16.15 28.83
CA ARG A 46 10.47 15.84 28.66
C ARG A 46 10.31 14.61 27.77
N PRO A 47 9.49 13.62 28.14
CA PRO A 47 9.26 12.42 27.35
C PRO A 47 8.67 12.73 25.96
N GLU A 48 7.99 13.88 25.81
CA GLU A 48 7.46 14.33 24.53
C GLU A 48 8.56 14.64 23.48
N GLN A 49 9.81 14.86 23.91
CA GLN A 49 10.99 15.05 23.04
C GLN A 49 11.39 13.81 22.27
N VAL A 50 10.93 12.62 22.67
CA VAL A 50 11.18 11.36 21.97
C VAL A 50 9.93 10.94 21.20
N LEU A 51 9.90 11.24 19.90
CA LEU A 51 8.83 10.86 18.99
C LEU A 51 9.11 9.47 18.40
N ALA A 52 8.26 8.48 18.70
CA ALA A 52 8.29 7.19 18.03
C ALA A 52 7.09 7.04 17.08
N ILE A 53 7.39 6.72 15.83
CA ILE A 53 6.45 6.62 14.73
C ILE A 53 6.34 5.16 14.28
N THR A 54 5.11 4.65 14.17
CA THR A 54 4.81 3.31 13.65
C THR A 54 3.77 3.36 12.54
N PHE A 55 3.73 2.35 11.67
CA PHE A 55 2.76 2.32 10.56
C PHE A 55 1.30 2.03 11.00
N THR A 56 1.09 1.19 12.02
CA THR A 56 -0.26 0.79 12.45
C THR A 56 -0.58 1.21 13.88
N ARG A 57 -1.87 1.43 14.17
CA ARG A 57 -2.34 1.74 15.54
C ARG A 57 -2.03 0.60 16.51
N LYS A 58 -2.08 -0.63 16.03
CA LYS A 58 -1.72 -1.85 16.78
C LYS A 58 -0.24 -1.84 17.16
N ALA A 59 0.66 -1.54 16.21
CA ALA A 59 2.10 -1.46 16.48
C ALA A 59 2.43 -0.34 17.50
N ALA A 60 1.81 0.84 17.36
CA ALA A 60 1.98 1.93 18.34
C ALA A 60 1.54 1.50 19.75
N ALA A 61 0.37 0.84 19.85
CA ALA A 61 -0.15 0.36 21.13
C ALA A 61 0.72 -0.75 21.72
N GLU A 62 1.21 -1.69 20.90
CA GLU A 62 2.11 -2.75 21.31
C GLU A 62 3.45 -2.20 21.81
N MET A 63 4.07 -1.29 21.07
CA MET A 63 5.33 -0.64 21.47
C MET A 63 5.14 0.09 22.81
N ARG A 64 4.05 0.85 22.97
CA ARG A 64 3.73 1.53 24.23
C ARG A 64 3.53 0.55 25.38
N GLY A 65 2.77 -0.52 25.15
CA GLY A 65 2.55 -1.57 26.15
C GLY A 65 3.85 -2.23 26.61
N ARG A 66 4.76 -2.51 25.68
CA ARG A 66 6.07 -3.10 25.99
C ARG A 66 6.99 -2.13 26.74
N VAL A 67 6.98 -0.83 26.42
CA VAL A 67 7.72 0.19 27.20
C VAL A 67 7.21 0.25 28.64
N VAL A 68 5.88 0.30 28.83
CA VAL A 68 5.26 0.29 30.17
C VAL A 68 5.61 -0.98 30.93
N ALA A 69 5.52 -2.14 30.29
CA ALA A 69 5.88 -3.42 30.91
C ALA A 69 7.37 -3.47 31.32
N ALA A 70 8.27 -2.91 30.52
CA ALA A 70 9.69 -2.84 30.85
C ALA A 70 9.96 -1.95 32.08
N LEU A 71 9.30 -0.79 32.18
CA LEU A 71 9.39 0.10 33.34
C LEU A 71 8.84 -0.59 34.61
N GLN A 72 7.67 -1.22 34.52
CA GLN A 72 7.06 -1.95 35.64
C GLN A 72 7.93 -3.12 36.12
N ALA A 73 8.49 -3.90 35.18
CA ALA A 73 9.39 -5.01 35.50
C ALA A 73 10.68 -4.54 36.19
N ALA A 74 11.25 -3.42 35.73
CA ALA A 74 12.42 -2.80 36.36
C ALA A 74 12.10 -2.34 37.79
N ARG A 75 10.98 -1.63 38.00
CA ARG A 75 10.54 -1.17 39.32
C ARG A 75 10.24 -2.31 40.28
N ALA A 76 9.66 -3.40 39.78
CA ALA A 76 9.41 -4.63 40.55
C ALA A 76 10.67 -5.46 40.82
N GLY A 77 11.81 -5.11 40.21
CA GLY A 77 13.05 -5.87 40.34
C GLY A 77 13.00 -7.27 39.72
N ALA A 78 12.13 -7.50 38.73
CA ALA A 78 11.87 -8.82 38.14
C ALA A 78 13.15 -9.50 37.62
N ALA A 79 13.25 -10.82 37.79
CA ALA A 79 14.40 -11.60 37.33
C ALA A 79 14.61 -11.46 35.81
N CYS A 80 15.87 -11.48 35.38
CA CYS A 80 16.25 -11.42 33.96
C CYS A 80 16.96 -12.72 33.56
N ASP A 81 16.35 -13.49 32.66
CA ASP A 81 16.86 -14.77 32.20
C ASP A 81 17.93 -14.61 31.10
N GLY A 82 17.89 -13.52 30.34
CA GLY A 82 18.77 -13.27 29.19
C GLY A 82 19.60 -11.98 29.26
N ASP A 83 20.70 -11.94 28.51
CA ASP A 83 21.54 -10.72 28.34
C ASP A 83 20.72 -9.53 27.82
N HIS A 84 19.84 -9.76 26.85
CA HIS A 84 18.97 -8.72 26.29
C HIS A 84 18.03 -8.12 27.34
N GLN A 85 17.47 -8.96 28.22
CA GLN A 85 16.59 -8.50 29.31
C GLN A 85 17.36 -7.67 30.32
N ARG A 86 18.62 -8.02 30.62
CA ARG A 86 19.50 -7.22 31.49
C ARG A 86 19.78 -5.83 30.90
N VAL A 87 19.97 -5.74 29.58
CA VAL A 87 20.14 -4.46 28.88
C VAL A 87 18.86 -3.64 28.96
N THR A 88 17.71 -4.23 28.61
CA THR A 88 16.39 -3.57 28.69
C THR A 88 16.11 -3.08 30.11
N ARG A 89 16.39 -3.90 31.13
CA ARG A 89 16.22 -3.54 32.54
C ARG A 89 17.07 -2.33 32.93
N ARG A 90 18.36 -2.33 32.59
CA ARG A 90 19.27 -1.21 32.88
C ARG A 90 18.77 0.10 32.25
N LEU A 91 18.30 0.05 31.01
CA LEU A 91 17.76 1.22 30.30
C LEU A 91 16.43 1.70 30.91
N ALA A 92 15.58 0.76 31.34
CA ALA A 92 14.34 1.07 32.05
C ALA A 92 14.60 1.68 33.43
N GLU A 93 15.57 1.18 34.19
CA GLU A 93 16.00 1.75 35.47
C GLU A 93 16.48 3.20 35.28
N ALA A 94 17.32 3.47 34.27
CA ALA A 94 17.75 4.83 33.96
C ALA A 94 16.58 5.75 33.54
N ALA A 95 15.59 5.23 32.81
CA ALA A 95 14.38 5.99 32.46
C ALA A 95 13.48 6.27 33.68
N LEU A 96 13.42 5.36 34.66
CA LEU A 96 12.71 5.58 35.93
C LEU A 96 13.39 6.63 36.79
N GLU A 97 14.73 6.62 36.84
CA GLU A 97 15.49 7.69 37.52
C GLU A 97 15.19 9.07 36.91
N ALA A 98 15.05 9.15 35.59
CA ALA A 98 14.65 10.39 34.91
C ALA A 98 13.19 10.76 35.17
N ASP A 99 12.27 9.78 35.19
CA ASP A 99 10.86 9.96 35.56
C ASP A 99 10.72 10.56 36.97
N GLU A 100 11.53 10.10 37.92
CA GLU A 100 11.56 10.62 39.30
C GLU A 100 12.22 12.00 39.37
N ARG A 101 13.37 12.20 38.70
CA ARG A 101 14.10 13.48 38.67
C ARG A 101 13.26 14.62 38.11
N HIS A 102 12.47 14.37 37.08
CA HIS A 102 11.65 15.37 36.40
C HIS A 102 10.16 15.28 36.73
N ALA A 103 9.78 14.43 37.71
CA ALA A 103 8.41 14.21 38.17
C ALA A 103 7.41 13.96 37.03
N TRP A 104 7.77 13.09 36.07
CA TRP A 104 6.93 12.89 34.90
C TRP A 104 5.68 12.05 35.15
N HIS A 105 5.75 11.12 36.10
CA HIS A 105 4.72 10.17 36.46
C HIS A 105 4.25 9.30 35.28
N LEU A 106 5.19 8.77 34.50
CA LEU A 106 4.94 8.04 33.24
C LEU A 106 3.95 6.87 33.37
N GLU A 107 4.01 6.11 34.47
CA GLU A 107 3.08 4.99 34.71
C GLU A 107 1.64 5.45 34.96
N ARG A 108 1.44 6.63 35.55
CA ARG A 108 0.11 7.20 35.79
C ARG A 108 -0.42 7.92 34.56
N ASN A 109 0.46 8.48 33.75
CA ASN A 109 0.11 9.25 32.57
C ASN A 109 0.75 8.68 31.29
N ILE A 110 0.22 7.53 30.87
CA ILE A 110 0.66 6.80 29.67
C ILE A 110 0.52 7.65 28.39
N ALA A 111 -0.33 8.69 28.40
CA ALA A 111 -0.50 9.60 27.26
C ALA A 111 0.73 10.47 26.98
N ARG A 112 1.68 10.57 27.92
CA ARG A 112 2.94 11.31 27.73
C ARG A 112 3.94 10.60 26.83
N PHE A 113 3.79 9.28 26.64
CA PHE A 113 4.58 8.56 25.64
C PHE A 113 4.19 9.05 24.24
N ASN A 114 5.11 9.76 23.59
CA ASN A 114 4.92 10.27 22.24
C ASN A 114 5.15 9.15 21.19
N ILE A 115 4.38 8.07 21.31
CA ILE A 115 4.38 6.89 20.44
C ILE A 115 3.06 6.91 19.65
N LYS A 116 3.15 7.17 18.34
CA LYS A 116 1.98 7.45 17.48
C LYS A 116 2.11 6.80 16.11
N THR A 117 0.98 6.66 15.42
CA THR A 117 1.04 6.42 13.97
C THR A 117 1.33 7.71 13.24
N ILE A 118 1.81 7.60 11.99
CA ILE A 118 2.02 8.76 11.12
C ILE A 118 0.73 9.58 10.99
N ASP A 119 -0.39 8.94 10.67
CA ASP A 119 -1.69 9.64 10.53
C ASP A 119 -2.14 10.31 11.83
N SER A 120 -1.89 9.66 12.99
CA SER A 120 -2.24 10.23 14.29
C SER A 120 -1.39 11.44 14.63
N PHE A 121 -0.13 11.45 14.19
CA PHE A 121 0.77 12.59 14.31
C PHE A 121 0.33 13.72 13.38
N CYS A 122 0.13 13.46 12.08
CA CYS A 122 -0.37 14.44 11.09
C CYS A 122 -1.70 15.05 11.52
N GLY A 123 -2.69 14.25 11.92
CA GLY A 123 -3.95 14.75 12.44
C GLY A 123 -3.80 15.56 13.74
N GLY A 124 -2.77 15.26 14.54
CA GLY A 124 -2.38 16.07 15.70
C GLY A 124 -1.82 17.44 15.32
N LEU A 125 -1.07 17.53 14.23
CA LEU A 125 -0.55 18.79 13.69
C LEU A 125 -1.67 19.68 13.17
N ILE A 126 -2.59 19.11 12.36
CA ILE A 126 -3.74 19.85 11.81
C ILE A 126 -4.61 20.44 12.92
N ARG A 127 -4.88 19.68 13.98
CA ARG A 127 -5.68 20.18 15.13
C ARG A 127 -5.05 21.39 15.82
N GLN A 128 -3.73 21.58 15.70
CA GLN A 128 -3.03 22.73 16.29
C GLN A 128 -3.06 23.97 15.37
N MET A 129 -3.47 23.83 14.10
CA MET A 129 -3.60 24.93 13.14
C MET A 129 -4.87 24.82 12.28
N PRO A 130 -6.07 25.01 12.84
CA PRO A 130 -7.33 24.86 12.10
C PRO A 130 -7.46 25.84 10.92
N VAL A 131 -6.88 27.04 11.05
CA VAL A 131 -6.97 28.11 10.03
C VAL A 131 -6.10 27.80 8.81
N LEU A 132 -4.87 27.32 9.00
CA LEU A 132 -3.98 26.95 7.89
C LEU A 132 -4.38 25.65 7.22
N SER A 133 -5.19 24.82 7.88
CA SER A 133 -5.71 23.60 7.28
C SER A 133 -6.81 23.81 6.23
N GLU A 134 -7.21 25.05 5.94
CA GLU A 134 -8.24 25.41 4.94
C GLU A 134 -9.66 24.84 5.20
N PHE A 135 -9.88 24.02 6.23
CA PHE A 135 -11.17 23.36 6.48
C PHE A 135 -12.10 24.09 7.47
N GLY A 136 -11.66 25.18 8.11
CA GLY A 136 -12.50 25.99 9.02
C GLY A 136 -13.04 25.26 10.28
N GLY A 137 -12.70 23.98 10.48
CA GLY A 137 -13.19 23.11 11.54
C GLY A 137 -12.58 21.69 11.49
N GLN A 138 -13.07 20.77 12.34
CA GLN A 138 -12.63 19.37 12.32
C GLN A 138 -13.34 18.59 11.21
N ALA A 139 -12.60 18.24 10.15
CA ALA A 139 -13.11 17.37 9.09
C ALA A 139 -13.17 15.90 9.54
N ALA A 140 -14.23 15.19 9.17
CA ALA A 140 -14.36 13.76 9.38
C ALA A 140 -13.39 12.98 8.46
N LEU A 141 -12.66 12.03 9.01
CA LEU A 141 -11.74 11.19 8.24
C LEU A 141 -12.49 10.02 7.61
N LEU A 142 -12.42 9.89 6.29
CA LEU A 142 -12.99 8.79 5.52
C LEU A 142 -11.91 7.80 5.11
N ASP A 143 -12.19 6.50 5.30
CA ASP A 143 -11.33 5.43 4.81
C ASP A 143 -11.47 5.21 3.29
N ASP A 144 -12.66 5.49 2.74
CA ASP A 144 -12.92 5.50 1.29
C ASP A 144 -13.61 6.80 0.88
N ALA A 145 -12.90 7.64 0.13
CA ALA A 145 -13.41 8.90 -0.41
C ALA A 145 -13.67 8.84 -1.92
N SER A 146 -13.77 7.65 -2.52
CA SER A 146 -13.94 7.46 -3.98
C SER A 146 -15.15 8.20 -4.55
N GLN A 147 -16.24 8.29 -3.79
CA GLN A 147 -17.43 9.06 -4.20
C GLN A 147 -17.13 10.57 -4.29
N LEU A 148 -16.35 11.11 -3.34
CA LEU A 148 -15.97 12.51 -3.33
C LEU A 148 -14.98 12.84 -4.46
N TYR A 149 -14.11 11.89 -4.82
CA TYR A 149 -13.25 12.03 -6.00
C TYR A 149 -14.07 12.11 -7.30
N ALA A 150 -15.04 11.21 -7.47
CA ALA A 150 -15.92 11.21 -8.63
C ALA A 150 -16.73 12.52 -8.70
N GLU A 151 -17.24 12.99 -7.56
CA GLU A 151 -17.93 14.29 -7.46
C GLU A 151 -17.03 15.45 -7.86
N ALA A 152 -15.77 15.51 -7.39
CA ALA A 152 -14.82 16.54 -7.78
C ALA A 152 -14.51 16.55 -9.28
N VAL A 153 -14.46 15.37 -9.91
CA VAL A 153 -14.29 15.23 -11.35
C VAL A 153 -15.53 15.76 -12.10
N VAL A 154 -16.74 15.45 -11.63
CA VAL A 154 -17.98 16.00 -12.20
C VAL A 154 -18.01 17.54 -12.07
N GLU A 155 -17.60 18.09 -10.92
CA GLU A 155 -17.51 19.55 -10.74
C GLU A 155 -16.47 20.19 -11.67
N LEU A 156 -15.32 19.54 -11.89
CA LEU A 156 -14.33 19.99 -12.87
C LEU A 156 -14.94 20.09 -14.27
N PHE A 157 -15.70 19.08 -14.70
CA PHE A 157 -16.28 19.09 -16.04
C PHE A 157 -17.35 20.18 -16.23
N ARG A 158 -18.05 20.59 -15.18
CA ARG A 158 -18.97 21.75 -15.25
C ARG A 158 -18.25 23.05 -15.62
N GLN A 159 -16.94 23.17 -15.36
CA GLN A 159 -16.14 24.33 -15.75
C GLN A 159 -15.99 24.47 -17.27
N VAL A 160 -16.17 23.38 -18.04
CA VAL A 160 -16.12 23.41 -19.52
C VAL A 160 -17.22 24.30 -20.09
N GLU A 161 -18.41 24.26 -19.49
CA GLU A 161 -19.57 25.04 -19.93
C GLU A 161 -19.39 26.54 -19.64
N GLN A 162 -18.50 26.90 -18.72
CA GLN A 162 -18.35 28.27 -18.19
C GLN A 162 -17.27 29.11 -18.89
N ARG A 163 -16.68 28.63 -20.01
CA ARG A 163 -15.56 29.28 -20.73
C ARG A 163 -14.29 29.47 -19.87
N HIS A 164 -14.04 28.57 -18.91
CA HIS A 164 -12.81 28.57 -18.11
C HIS A 164 -11.59 28.23 -19.00
N PRO A 165 -10.38 28.78 -18.76
CA PRO A 165 -9.17 28.44 -19.53
C PRO A 165 -8.88 26.93 -19.64
N VAL A 166 -9.18 26.18 -18.57
CA VAL A 166 -9.03 24.72 -18.52
C VAL A 166 -9.92 23.97 -19.52
N ALA A 167 -10.98 24.60 -20.03
CA ALA A 167 -11.93 23.95 -20.94
C ALA A 167 -11.25 23.48 -22.24
N ALA A 168 -10.26 24.24 -22.73
CA ALA A 168 -9.49 23.87 -23.91
C ALA A 168 -8.64 22.61 -23.64
N ASP A 169 -7.96 22.55 -22.49
CA ASP A 169 -7.16 21.39 -22.11
C ASP A 169 -8.04 20.16 -21.87
N LEU A 170 -9.20 20.33 -21.22
CA LEU A 170 -10.12 19.22 -20.96
C LEU A 170 -10.79 18.71 -22.25
N ALA A 171 -11.12 19.59 -23.19
CA ALA A 171 -11.60 19.21 -24.51
C ALA A 171 -10.53 18.42 -25.29
N ALA A 172 -9.26 18.83 -25.23
CA ALA A 172 -8.17 18.11 -25.85
C ALA A 172 -7.97 16.71 -25.24
N LEU A 173 -8.08 16.59 -23.90
CA LEU A 173 -8.09 15.30 -23.22
C LEU A 173 -9.27 14.43 -23.68
N MET A 174 -10.49 14.98 -23.74
CA MET A 174 -11.67 14.22 -24.19
C MET A 174 -11.48 13.69 -25.61
N LEU A 175 -10.95 14.50 -26.53
CA LEU A 175 -10.64 14.07 -27.89
C LEU A 175 -9.59 12.95 -27.91
N HIS A 176 -8.57 13.00 -27.05
CA HIS A 176 -7.55 11.95 -26.95
C HIS A 176 -8.13 10.60 -26.47
N PHE A 177 -9.21 10.63 -25.69
CA PHE A 177 -9.92 9.43 -25.23
C PHE A 177 -11.11 9.05 -26.13
N ASP A 178 -11.12 9.48 -27.39
CA ASP A 178 -12.22 9.23 -28.35
C ASP A 178 -13.59 9.70 -27.84
N ASN A 179 -13.61 10.79 -27.06
CA ASN A 179 -14.77 11.29 -26.32
C ASN A 179 -15.40 10.28 -25.35
N ASN A 180 -14.66 9.26 -24.92
CA ASN A 180 -15.08 8.34 -23.88
C ASN A 180 -14.97 9.00 -22.50
N TRP A 181 -16.07 9.62 -22.08
CA TRP A 181 -16.21 10.28 -20.81
C TRP A 181 -15.90 9.39 -19.61
N GLU A 182 -16.47 8.18 -19.58
CA GLU A 182 -16.35 7.26 -18.45
C GLU A 182 -14.88 6.91 -18.21
N ARG A 183 -14.13 6.66 -19.29
CA ARG A 183 -12.69 6.35 -19.22
C ARG A 183 -11.86 7.52 -18.71
N LEU A 184 -12.16 8.75 -19.14
CA LEU A 184 -11.47 9.94 -18.63
C LEU A 184 -11.81 10.21 -17.16
N GLN A 185 -13.09 10.05 -16.78
CA GLN A 185 -13.53 10.18 -15.39
C GLN A 185 -12.83 9.16 -14.49
N GLU A 186 -12.75 7.90 -14.92
CA GLU A 186 -12.01 6.87 -14.20
C GLU A 186 -10.53 7.22 -14.05
N LEU A 187 -9.88 7.72 -15.11
CA LEU A 187 -8.49 8.16 -15.05
C LEU A 187 -8.31 9.28 -14.02
N LEU A 188 -9.09 10.35 -14.12
CA LEU A 188 -9.00 11.51 -13.23
C LEU A 188 -9.29 11.15 -11.77
N THR A 189 -10.27 10.26 -11.54
CA THR A 189 -10.58 9.72 -10.22
C THR A 189 -9.40 8.94 -9.64
N ARG A 190 -8.77 8.07 -10.45
CA ARG A 190 -7.56 7.32 -10.04
C ARG A 190 -6.37 8.26 -9.80
N MET A 191 -6.25 9.34 -10.58
CA MET A 191 -5.21 10.35 -10.36
C MET A 191 -5.42 11.10 -9.04
N LEU A 192 -6.66 11.49 -8.69
CA LEU A 192 -6.98 12.11 -7.40
C LEU A 192 -6.67 11.19 -6.21
N ALA A 193 -6.94 9.89 -6.35
CA ALA A 193 -6.62 8.90 -5.33
C ALA A 193 -5.11 8.72 -5.08
N ARG A 194 -4.25 9.18 -6.01
CA ARG A 194 -2.77 9.11 -5.92
C ARG A 194 -2.12 10.49 -5.93
N ARG A 195 -2.86 11.53 -5.55
CA ARG A 195 -2.42 12.93 -5.71
C ARG A 195 -1.19 13.28 -4.91
N GLU A 196 -0.93 12.60 -3.81
CA GLU A 196 0.31 12.75 -3.06
C GLU A 196 1.57 12.40 -3.87
N GLN A 197 1.45 11.58 -4.93
CA GLN A 197 2.57 11.16 -5.77
C GLN A 197 2.96 12.20 -6.82
N TRP A 198 2.00 12.95 -7.35
CA TRP A 198 2.25 13.90 -8.45
C TRP A 198 2.13 15.36 -8.03
N ARG A 199 1.43 15.68 -6.92
CA ARG A 199 1.26 17.07 -6.44
C ARG A 199 2.58 17.80 -6.16
N PRO A 200 3.66 17.17 -5.65
CA PRO A 200 4.95 17.87 -5.51
C PRO A 200 5.54 18.37 -6.84
N TYR A 201 5.19 17.73 -7.95
CA TYR A 201 5.72 18.05 -9.27
C TYR A 201 4.79 18.97 -10.08
N LEU A 202 3.51 19.00 -9.73
CA LEU A 202 2.43 19.68 -10.48
C LEU A 202 1.67 20.73 -9.67
N GLY A 203 1.99 20.92 -8.39
CA GLY A 203 1.15 21.66 -7.45
C GLY A 203 0.95 23.15 -7.76
N LEU A 204 0.02 23.77 -7.03
CA LEU A 204 -0.40 25.18 -7.13
C LEU A 204 0.72 26.23 -7.03
N HIS A 205 1.91 25.85 -6.59
CA HIS A 205 3.05 26.75 -6.38
C HIS A 205 3.94 26.93 -7.63
N HIS A 206 3.70 26.16 -8.68
CA HIS A 206 4.45 26.25 -9.93
C HIS A 206 3.58 26.88 -11.01
N ALA A 207 4.16 27.79 -11.80
CA ALA A 207 3.52 28.21 -13.04
C ALA A 207 3.35 26.97 -13.94
N PRO A 208 2.25 26.85 -14.72
CA PRO A 208 2.05 25.69 -15.59
C PRO A 208 3.24 25.40 -16.51
N GLU A 209 3.93 26.45 -16.96
CA GLU A 209 5.14 26.38 -17.79
C GLU A 209 6.35 25.83 -17.03
N GLU A 210 6.49 26.17 -15.74
CA GLU A 210 7.56 25.65 -14.87
C GLU A 210 7.32 24.19 -14.49
N SER A 211 6.07 23.82 -14.18
CA SER A 211 5.68 22.42 -13.95
C SER A 211 5.90 21.58 -15.19
N GLU A 212 5.56 22.11 -16.38
CA GLU A 212 5.87 21.49 -17.65
C GLU A 212 7.39 21.29 -17.77
N ALA A 213 8.19 22.35 -17.72
CA ALA A 213 9.65 22.26 -17.84
C ALA A 213 10.28 21.29 -16.84
N TYR A 214 9.80 21.27 -15.59
CA TYR A 214 10.26 20.32 -14.57
C TYR A 214 9.94 18.87 -14.93
N LEU A 215 8.70 18.57 -15.34
CA LEU A 215 8.32 17.22 -15.77
C LEU A 215 9.15 16.76 -16.96
N VAL A 216 9.41 17.66 -17.91
CA VAL A 216 10.27 17.39 -19.05
C VAL A 216 11.66 17.00 -18.60
N ALA A 217 12.28 17.83 -17.76
CA ALA A 217 13.61 17.56 -17.23
C ALA A 217 13.65 16.24 -16.44
N ALA A 218 12.64 15.98 -15.61
CA ALA A 218 12.55 14.75 -14.81
C ALA A 218 12.40 13.49 -15.68
N VAL A 219 11.51 13.52 -16.67
CA VAL A 219 11.31 12.38 -17.59
C VAL A 219 12.54 12.21 -18.49
N GLN A 220 13.14 13.29 -19.00
CA GLN A 220 14.37 13.22 -19.78
C GLN A 220 15.54 12.67 -18.98
N ALA A 221 15.70 13.08 -17.72
CA ALA A 221 16.74 12.55 -16.84
C ALA A 221 16.53 11.06 -16.54
N LEU A 222 15.28 10.64 -16.28
CA LEU A 222 14.94 9.23 -16.08
C LEU A 222 15.26 8.40 -17.33
N VAL A 223 14.78 8.84 -18.50
CA VAL A 223 15.08 8.19 -19.78
C VAL A 223 16.57 8.12 -20.00
N ALA A 224 17.30 9.22 -19.79
CA ALA A 224 18.74 9.25 -20.01
C ALA A 224 19.50 8.32 -19.08
N SER A 225 19.11 8.22 -17.81
CA SER A 225 19.68 7.29 -16.85
C SER A 225 19.44 5.83 -17.27
N GLU A 226 18.22 5.49 -17.68
CA GLU A 226 17.85 4.14 -18.11
C GLU A 226 18.59 3.73 -19.39
N LEU A 227 18.64 4.62 -20.38
CA LEU A 227 19.37 4.39 -21.63
C LEU A 227 20.89 4.36 -21.43
N ALA A 228 21.43 5.16 -20.51
CA ALA A 228 22.85 5.12 -20.15
C ALA A 228 23.22 3.75 -19.54
N SER A 229 22.41 3.24 -18.60
CA SER A 229 22.63 1.92 -18.00
C SER A 229 22.61 0.79 -19.04
N LEU A 230 21.66 0.84 -19.98
CA LEU A 230 21.63 -0.07 -21.13
C LEU A 230 22.87 0.06 -22.01
N GLY A 231 23.26 1.30 -22.33
CA GLY A 231 24.43 1.60 -23.14
C GLY A 231 25.74 1.10 -22.52
N GLU A 232 25.89 1.18 -21.20
CA GLU A 232 27.05 0.67 -20.46
C GLU A 232 27.11 -0.86 -20.48
N ARG A 233 26.00 -1.54 -20.18
CA ARG A 233 25.93 -3.02 -20.21
C ARG A 233 26.17 -3.60 -21.61
N LEU A 234 25.74 -2.88 -22.65
CA LEU A 234 25.96 -3.26 -24.04
C LEU A 234 27.28 -2.73 -24.62
N ALA A 235 28.06 -1.94 -23.88
CA ALA A 235 29.31 -1.34 -24.35
C ALA A 235 30.28 -2.35 -25.01
N PRO A 236 30.49 -3.55 -24.45
CA PRO A 236 31.37 -4.56 -25.06
C PRO A 236 30.89 -5.04 -26.43
N TYR A 237 29.58 -4.98 -26.68
CA TYR A 237 28.91 -5.60 -27.83
C TYR A 237 28.49 -4.59 -28.91
N ARG A 238 28.69 -3.28 -28.70
CA ARG A 238 28.16 -2.21 -29.58
C ARG A 238 28.52 -2.39 -31.05
N MET A 239 29.79 -2.70 -31.34
CA MET A 239 30.27 -2.85 -32.72
C MET A 239 29.61 -4.03 -33.44
N GLU A 240 29.49 -5.16 -32.76
CA GLU A 240 28.86 -6.34 -33.34
C GLU A 240 27.35 -6.17 -33.47
N LEU A 241 26.69 -5.61 -32.45
CA LEU A 241 25.26 -5.28 -32.49
C LEU A 241 24.93 -4.33 -33.64
N LEU A 242 25.72 -3.28 -33.84
CA LEU A 242 25.50 -2.32 -34.91
C LEU A 242 25.63 -3.00 -36.29
N ALA A 243 26.67 -3.83 -36.50
CA ALA A 243 26.86 -4.54 -37.76
C ALA A 243 25.69 -5.50 -38.07
N LEU A 244 25.24 -6.27 -37.07
CA LEU A 244 24.10 -7.18 -37.22
C LEU A 244 22.79 -6.43 -37.44
N TRP A 245 22.61 -5.30 -36.77
CA TRP A 245 21.43 -4.45 -36.94
C TRP A 245 21.39 -3.79 -38.32
N GLN A 246 22.52 -3.29 -38.83
CA GLN A 246 22.63 -2.76 -40.19
C GLN A 246 22.31 -3.82 -41.24
N TYR A 247 22.82 -5.04 -41.07
CA TYR A 247 22.51 -6.17 -41.94
C TYR A 247 21.00 -6.51 -41.94
N ALA A 248 20.39 -6.60 -40.75
CA ALA A 248 18.96 -6.87 -40.62
C ALA A 248 18.11 -5.76 -41.26
N ALA A 249 18.43 -4.49 -41.01
CA ALA A 249 17.72 -3.34 -41.57
C ALA A 249 17.81 -3.29 -43.09
N GLY A 250 19.00 -3.57 -43.67
CA GLY A 250 19.21 -3.63 -45.12
C GLY A 250 18.35 -4.69 -45.81
N ASN A 251 18.14 -5.84 -45.16
CA ASN A 251 17.29 -6.91 -45.69
C ASN A 251 15.78 -6.62 -45.56
N LEU A 252 15.39 -5.83 -44.56
CA LEU A 252 13.99 -5.43 -44.32
C LEU A 252 13.57 -4.20 -45.15
N GLY A 253 14.51 -3.53 -45.81
CA GLY A 253 14.26 -2.28 -46.54
C GLY A 253 13.93 -1.10 -45.62
N GLY A 254 14.31 -1.17 -44.35
CA GLY A 254 14.10 -0.12 -43.36
C GLY A 254 15.27 0.87 -43.27
N PRO A 255 15.16 1.92 -42.44
CA PRO A 255 16.26 2.85 -42.19
C PRO A 255 17.45 2.11 -41.56
N VAL A 256 18.60 2.18 -42.23
CA VAL A 256 19.84 1.55 -41.76
C VAL A 256 20.51 2.50 -40.74
N PRO A 257 20.74 2.05 -39.50
CA PRO A 257 21.32 2.89 -38.45
C PRO A 257 22.81 3.16 -38.74
N ALA A 258 23.20 4.44 -38.77
CA ALA A 258 24.60 4.83 -38.99
C ALA A 258 25.47 4.67 -37.74
N VAL A 259 24.89 4.85 -36.55
CA VAL A 259 25.57 4.80 -35.25
C VAL A 259 24.74 3.99 -34.25
N PHE A 260 25.42 3.51 -33.20
CA PHE A 260 24.74 2.88 -32.07
C PHE A 260 23.91 3.94 -31.31
N PRO A 261 22.71 3.61 -30.78
CA PRO A 261 21.84 4.60 -30.15
C PRO A 261 22.52 5.32 -28.97
N GLY A 262 22.25 6.61 -28.82
CA GLY A 262 22.72 7.42 -27.69
C GLY A 262 21.91 7.18 -26.41
N ASN A 263 22.02 8.09 -25.46
CA ASN A 263 21.33 8.03 -24.17
C ASN A 263 20.29 9.15 -24.00
N THR A 264 19.76 9.70 -25.08
CA THR A 264 18.79 10.80 -25.02
C THR A 264 17.37 10.33 -25.35
N ALA A 265 16.36 11.15 -25.05
CA ALA A 265 14.98 10.84 -25.40
C ALA A 265 14.74 10.70 -26.92
N GLU A 266 15.57 11.33 -27.75
CA GLU A 266 15.51 11.20 -29.21
C GLU A 266 15.92 9.79 -29.68
N ASP A 267 16.72 9.09 -28.89
CA ASP A 267 17.22 7.75 -29.19
C ASP A 267 16.20 6.63 -28.87
N ILE A 268 15.07 6.94 -28.22
CA ILE A 268 14.08 5.92 -27.79
C ILE A 268 13.59 5.08 -28.97
N ALA A 269 13.32 5.70 -30.12
CA ALA A 269 12.87 4.97 -31.32
C ALA A 269 13.93 3.97 -31.81
N ALA A 270 15.21 4.36 -31.77
CA ALA A 270 16.34 3.52 -32.12
C ALA A 270 16.52 2.37 -31.11
N TRP A 271 16.38 2.64 -29.82
CA TRP A 271 16.38 1.62 -28.77
C TRP A 271 15.23 0.62 -28.89
N ARG A 272 14.02 1.09 -29.25
CA ARG A 272 12.85 0.21 -29.50
C ARG A 272 13.08 -0.70 -30.71
N ALA A 273 13.74 -0.21 -31.76
CA ALA A 273 14.13 -1.01 -32.91
C ALA A 273 15.18 -2.07 -32.54
N LEU A 274 16.21 -1.68 -31.78
CA LEU A 274 17.23 -2.61 -31.27
C LEU A 274 16.60 -3.69 -30.36
N ARG A 275 15.68 -3.31 -29.47
CA ARG A 275 14.87 -4.27 -28.69
C ARG A 275 14.09 -5.23 -29.58
N GLY A 276 13.48 -4.73 -30.67
CA GLY A 276 12.76 -5.57 -31.63
C GLY A 276 13.63 -6.63 -32.31
N LEU A 277 14.91 -6.32 -32.53
CA LEU A 277 15.92 -7.24 -33.05
C LEU A 277 16.30 -8.35 -32.05
N LEU A 278 16.42 -8.00 -30.77
CA LEU A 278 16.95 -8.88 -29.72
C LEU A 278 15.86 -9.71 -29.01
N LEU A 279 14.71 -9.09 -28.73
CA LEU A 279 13.63 -9.67 -27.94
C LEU A 279 12.38 -9.95 -28.77
N THR A 280 11.58 -10.92 -28.32
CA THR A 280 10.24 -11.18 -28.85
C THR A 280 9.26 -10.06 -28.46
N ARG A 281 8.04 -10.08 -29.01
CA ARG A 281 6.98 -9.16 -28.58
C ARG A 281 6.63 -9.32 -27.09
N GLN A 282 6.80 -10.52 -26.54
CA GLN A 282 6.57 -10.83 -25.12
C GLN A 282 7.71 -10.36 -24.20
N GLY A 283 8.81 -9.83 -24.75
CA GLY A 283 9.93 -9.31 -23.98
C GLY A 283 10.99 -10.34 -23.60
N SER A 284 10.92 -11.56 -24.15
CA SER A 284 11.91 -12.61 -23.92
C SER A 284 12.96 -12.72 -25.03
N TRP A 285 14.15 -13.23 -24.73
CA TRP A 285 15.19 -13.46 -25.75
C TRP A 285 14.71 -14.31 -26.92
N ARG A 286 15.09 -13.92 -28.15
CA ARG A 286 14.74 -14.66 -29.36
C ARG A 286 15.52 -15.97 -29.48
N ARG A 287 14.82 -17.09 -29.61
CA ARG A 287 15.42 -18.42 -29.86
C ARG A 287 15.70 -18.68 -31.35
N GLN A 288 14.93 -18.04 -32.23
CA GLN A 288 15.05 -18.17 -33.68
C GLN A 288 14.89 -16.80 -34.34
N VAL A 289 15.64 -16.57 -35.41
CA VAL A 289 15.53 -15.40 -36.29
C VAL A 289 15.21 -15.86 -37.70
N THR A 290 14.33 -15.12 -38.37
CA THR A 290 13.74 -15.46 -39.66
C THR A 290 13.93 -14.34 -40.68
N LYS A 291 13.49 -14.56 -41.92
CA LYS A 291 13.45 -13.50 -42.95
C LYS A 291 12.64 -12.28 -42.49
N ALA A 292 11.60 -12.48 -41.67
CA ALA A 292 10.79 -11.40 -41.12
C ALA A 292 11.54 -10.52 -40.10
N ASP A 293 12.67 -11.01 -39.57
CA ASP A 293 13.55 -10.29 -38.65
C ASP A 293 14.80 -9.74 -39.35
N GLY A 294 14.88 -9.83 -40.68
CA GLY A 294 16.03 -9.38 -41.47
C GLY A 294 17.12 -10.44 -41.69
N PHE A 295 16.87 -11.70 -41.34
CA PHE A 295 17.82 -12.81 -41.50
C PHE A 295 17.29 -13.88 -42.48
N PRO A 296 17.50 -13.71 -43.80
CA PRO A 296 17.03 -14.65 -44.81
C PRO A 296 17.71 -16.01 -44.70
N ALA A 297 17.02 -17.06 -45.15
CA ALA A 297 17.61 -18.40 -45.28
C ALA A 297 18.57 -18.44 -46.49
N GLY A 298 19.80 -18.93 -46.31
CA GLY A 298 20.80 -19.01 -47.37
C GLY A 298 22.10 -19.68 -46.91
N LYS A 299 23.05 -19.88 -47.83
CA LYS A 299 24.41 -20.38 -47.55
C LYS A 299 25.41 -19.21 -47.58
N GLY A 300 26.57 -19.37 -46.92
CA GLY A 300 27.62 -18.33 -46.87
C GLY A 300 27.27 -17.19 -45.91
N SER A 301 27.37 -15.94 -46.37
CA SER A 301 27.23 -14.74 -45.54
C SER A 301 25.91 -14.67 -44.75
N ALA A 302 24.79 -15.13 -45.31
CA ALA A 302 23.50 -15.11 -44.61
C ALA A 302 23.42 -16.09 -43.42
N GLN A 303 24.10 -17.24 -43.52
CA GLN A 303 24.19 -18.21 -42.42
C GLN A 303 25.13 -17.70 -41.33
N ASP A 304 26.25 -17.09 -41.72
CA ASP A 304 27.25 -16.52 -40.81
C ASP A 304 26.64 -15.43 -39.90
N HIS A 305 25.94 -14.44 -40.47
CA HIS A 305 25.26 -13.40 -39.67
C HIS A 305 24.20 -13.97 -38.72
N LYS A 306 23.53 -15.07 -39.10
CA LYS A 306 22.53 -15.74 -38.27
C LYS A 306 23.15 -16.49 -37.09
N GLU A 307 24.30 -17.13 -37.30
CA GLU A 307 25.06 -17.81 -36.24
C GLU A 307 25.69 -16.80 -35.29
N ARG A 308 26.24 -15.69 -35.80
CA ARG A 308 26.77 -14.58 -35.00
C ARG A 308 25.71 -13.96 -34.10
N LEU A 309 24.52 -13.64 -34.62
CA LEU A 309 23.44 -13.12 -33.78
C LEU A 309 23.00 -14.14 -32.72
N LYS A 310 22.94 -15.44 -33.04
CA LYS A 310 22.62 -16.48 -32.06
C LYS A 310 23.65 -16.57 -30.94
N ALA A 311 24.94 -16.55 -31.29
CA ALA A 311 26.03 -16.58 -30.30
C ALA A 311 25.95 -15.35 -29.38
N LEU A 312 25.74 -14.17 -29.98
CA LEU A 312 25.59 -12.93 -29.24
C LEU A 312 24.37 -12.95 -28.31
N LEU A 313 23.22 -13.44 -28.76
CA LEU A 313 22.03 -13.57 -27.91
C LEU A 313 22.26 -14.52 -26.73
N ALA A 314 23.05 -15.59 -26.92
CA ALA A 314 23.41 -16.50 -25.83
C ALA A 314 24.32 -15.81 -24.80
N GLU A 315 25.28 -14.99 -25.24
CA GLU A 315 26.15 -14.21 -24.34
C GLU A 315 25.36 -13.12 -23.61
N LEU A 316 24.52 -12.35 -24.32
CA LEU A 316 23.70 -11.30 -23.72
C LEU A 316 22.70 -11.86 -22.71
N ALA A 317 22.19 -13.08 -22.91
CA ALA A 317 21.32 -13.76 -21.95
C ALA A 317 22.01 -14.12 -20.63
N THR A 318 23.35 -14.14 -20.57
CA THR A 318 24.11 -14.33 -19.34
C THR A 318 24.34 -13.03 -18.55
N VAL A 319 24.08 -11.87 -19.18
CA VAL A 319 24.20 -10.56 -18.53
C VAL A 319 22.99 -10.35 -17.63
N ASP A 320 23.24 -10.37 -16.32
CA ASP A 320 22.19 -10.26 -15.32
C ASP A 320 21.37 -8.97 -15.49
N GLY A 321 20.05 -9.07 -15.41
CA GLY A 321 19.10 -7.96 -15.54
C GLY A 321 18.96 -7.30 -16.92
N LEU A 322 19.74 -7.68 -17.94
CA LEU A 322 19.71 -7.04 -19.26
C LEU A 322 18.41 -7.27 -20.03
N GLU A 323 17.85 -8.48 -19.96
CA GLU A 323 16.57 -8.83 -20.60
C GLU A 323 15.45 -7.89 -20.15
N GLN A 324 15.34 -7.69 -18.83
CA GLN A 324 14.34 -6.81 -18.24
C GLN A 324 14.58 -5.35 -18.66
N LEU A 325 15.81 -4.86 -18.58
CA LEU A 325 16.16 -3.50 -19.01
C LEU A 325 15.77 -3.24 -20.47
N LEU A 326 16.04 -4.19 -21.37
CA LEU A 326 15.64 -4.08 -22.77
C LEU A 326 14.11 -4.13 -22.94
N ALA A 327 13.42 -5.00 -22.20
CA ALA A 327 11.96 -5.06 -22.23
C ALA A 327 11.33 -3.72 -21.76
N ASP A 328 11.92 -3.09 -20.75
CA ASP A 328 11.46 -1.85 -20.14
C ASP A 328 11.47 -0.64 -21.11
N VAL A 329 12.35 -0.64 -22.12
CA VAL A 329 12.43 0.39 -23.19
C VAL A 329 11.07 0.61 -23.88
N THR A 330 10.24 -0.44 -23.96
CA THR A 330 8.89 -0.36 -24.54
C THR A 330 8.02 0.67 -23.83
N PHE A 331 8.21 0.85 -22.52
CA PHE A 331 7.39 1.70 -21.67
C PHE A 331 7.95 3.13 -21.53
N LEU A 332 9.16 3.39 -22.01
CA LEU A 332 9.73 4.75 -21.99
C LEU A 332 8.89 5.67 -22.88
N PRO A 333 8.42 6.83 -22.40
CA PRO A 333 7.57 7.72 -23.17
C PRO A 333 8.32 8.42 -24.31
N GLU A 334 7.71 8.52 -25.49
CA GLU A 334 8.26 9.34 -26.59
C GLU A 334 8.00 10.83 -26.31
N MET A 335 9.03 11.50 -25.78
CA MET A 335 8.97 12.91 -25.35
C MET A 335 9.46 13.88 -26.44
N LEU A 336 9.12 13.60 -27.71
CA LEU A 336 9.35 14.55 -28.79
C LEU A 336 8.30 15.69 -28.70
N PRO A 337 8.72 16.97 -28.74
CA PRO A 337 7.78 18.09 -28.76
C PRO A 337 6.73 17.91 -29.87
N GLY A 338 5.45 17.88 -29.50
CA GLY A 338 4.33 17.68 -30.42
C GLY A 338 3.80 16.25 -30.58
N SER A 339 4.38 15.25 -29.89
CA SER A 339 3.80 13.90 -29.85
C SER A 339 2.44 13.89 -29.11
N ALA A 340 1.56 12.92 -29.43
CA ALA A 340 0.27 12.80 -28.75
C ALA A 340 0.42 12.52 -27.25
N SER A 341 1.42 11.72 -26.87
CA SER A 341 1.76 11.43 -25.47
C SER A 341 2.28 12.67 -24.73
N TRP A 342 3.02 13.52 -25.44
CA TRP A 342 3.48 14.81 -24.92
C TRP A 342 2.32 15.76 -24.63
N GLN A 343 1.45 15.98 -25.62
CA GLN A 343 0.29 16.86 -25.46
C GLN A 343 -0.63 16.41 -24.33
N LEU A 344 -0.85 15.09 -24.20
CA LEU A 344 -1.59 14.51 -23.09
C LEU A 344 -1.02 14.91 -21.72
N LEU A 345 0.30 14.82 -21.55
CA LEU A 345 0.98 15.13 -20.29
C LEU A 345 0.87 16.62 -19.96
N VAL A 346 1.00 17.50 -20.95
CA VAL A 346 0.84 18.95 -20.80
C VAL A 346 -0.60 19.33 -20.42
N HIS A 347 -1.61 18.72 -21.04
CA HIS A 347 -3.00 18.98 -20.66
C HIS A 347 -3.29 18.47 -19.24
N LEU A 348 -2.75 17.31 -18.86
CA LEU A 348 -2.89 16.79 -17.50
C LEU A 348 -2.19 17.67 -16.46
N SER A 349 -1.00 18.22 -16.75
CA SER A 349 -0.29 19.11 -15.82
C SER A 349 -1.08 20.38 -15.48
N ARG A 350 -1.94 20.84 -16.39
CA ARG A 350 -2.83 22.00 -16.20
C ARG A 350 -4.16 21.64 -15.53
N VAL A 351 -4.71 20.46 -15.86
CA VAL A 351 -6.01 20.00 -15.35
C VAL A 351 -5.92 19.48 -13.91
N LEU A 352 -4.89 18.71 -13.59
CA LEU A 352 -4.76 18.03 -12.29
C LEU A 352 -4.69 19.00 -11.08
N PRO A 353 -4.00 20.14 -11.13
CA PRO A 353 -3.96 21.08 -10.00
C PRO A 353 -5.32 21.71 -9.74
N LEU A 354 -6.05 22.06 -10.80
CA LEU A 354 -7.42 22.55 -10.67
C LEU A 354 -8.34 21.45 -10.13
N LEU A 355 -8.19 20.21 -10.59
CA LEU A 355 -8.95 19.09 -10.08
C LEU A 355 -8.69 18.84 -8.59
N ALA A 356 -7.44 18.96 -8.14
CA ALA A 356 -7.10 18.90 -6.71
C ALA A 356 -7.76 20.04 -5.93
N ALA A 357 -7.81 21.25 -6.48
CA ALA A 357 -8.52 22.37 -5.86
C ALA A 357 -10.04 22.12 -5.78
N GLN A 358 -10.66 21.56 -6.84
CA GLN A 358 -12.06 21.15 -6.82
C GLN A 358 -12.32 20.10 -5.73
N LEU A 359 -11.41 19.15 -5.54
CA LEU A 359 -11.52 18.17 -4.48
C LEU A 359 -11.49 18.81 -3.08
N LEU A 360 -10.67 19.85 -2.86
CA LEU A 360 -10.66 20.58 -1.59
C LEU A 360 -12.02 21.24 -1.32
N LEU A 361 -12.66 21.82 -2.33
CA LEU A 361 -14.00 22.40 -2.21
C LEU A 361 -15.06 21.34 -1.89
N VAL A 362 -14.99 20.17 -2.53
CA VAL A 362 -15.88 19.03 -2.24
C VAL A 362 -15.67 18.55 -0.79
N PHE A 363 -14.42 18.40 -0.35
CA PHE A 363 -14.10 18.04 1.03
C PHE A 363 -14.64 19.06 2.04
N GLN A 364 -14.48 20.35 1.78
CA GLN A 364 -15.04 21.42 2.60
C GLN A 364 -16.58 21.34 2.66
N ARG A 365 -17.24 21.14 1.51
CA ARG A 365 -18.71 21.03 1.43
C ARG A 365 -19.27 19.88 2.27
N HIS A 366 -18.59 18.73 2.27
CA HIS A 366 -19.01 17.56 3.03
C HIS A 366 -18.45 17.52 4.46
N GLY A 367 -17.54 18.43 4.81
CA GLY A 367 -16.84 18.42 6.10
C GLY A 367 -16.03 17.14 6.31
N ALA A 368 -15.50 16.54 5.25
CA ALA A 368 -14.84 15.23 5.29
C ALA A 368 -13.60 15.20 4.40
N VAL A 369 -12.59 14.43 4.80
CA VAL A 369 -11.28 14.30 4.12
C VAL A 369 -10.79 12.86 4.15
N ASP A 370 -9.90 12.51 3.25
CA ASP A 370 -9.17 11.23 3.26
C ASP A 370 -7.81 11.36 4.00
N HIS A 371 -7.13 10.22 4.15
CA HIS A 371 -5.81 10.16 4.78
C HIS A 371 -4.73 10.93 4.00
N SER A 372 -4.77 10.90 2.66
CA SER A 372 -3.81 11.65 1.83
C SER A 372 -3.91 13.15 2.06
N GLN A 373 -5.13 13.69 2.22
CA GLN A 373 -5.32 15.12 2.48
C GLN A 373 -4.81 15.50 3.88
N VAL A 374 -5.00 14.63 4.87
CA VAL A 374 -4.44 14.85 6.22
C VAL A 374 -2.92 14.96 6.16
N ALA A 375 -2.24 14.05 5.46
CA ALA A 375 -0.79 14.11 5.33
C ALA A 375 -0.33 15.38 4.58
N LEU A 376 -0.99 15.74 3.48
CA LEU A 376 -0.67 16.94 2.70
C LEU A 376 -0.88 18.23 3.50
N SER A 377 -2.01 18.33 4.22
CA SER A 377 -2.31 19.50 5.06
C SER A 377 -1.32 19.63 6.22
N ALA A 378 -0.86 18.50 6.77
CA ALA A 378 0.17 18.50 7.81
C ALA A 378 1.52 19.02 7.30
N LEU A 379 1.92 18.66 6.07
CA LEU A 379 3.12 19.22 5.43
C LEU A 379 2.99 20.72 5.21
N GLN A 380 1.86 21.18 4.66
CA GLN A 380 1.59 22.61 4.50
C GLN A 380 1.62 23.37 5.83
N ALA A 381 1.08 22.76 6.90
CA ALA A 381 1.10 23.35 8.24
C ALA A 381 2.52 23.49 8.84
N LEU A 382 3.53 22.79 8.32
CA LEU A 382 4.93 22.97 8.70
C LEU A 382 5.63 24.07 7.89
N GLY A 383 5.06 24.48 6.76
CA GLY A 383 5.62 25.50 5.86
C GLY A 383 6.88 25.04 5.13
N ASP A 384 7.42 25.91 4.29
CA ASP A 384 8.61 25.65 3.48
C ASP A 384 9.91 25.94 4.24
N ASP A 385 11.06 25.57 3.64
CA ASP A 385 12.37 25.71 4.29
C ASP A 385 12.73 27.20 4.52
N GLU A 386 12.31 28.09 3.62
CA GLU A 386 12.55 29.54 3.72
C GLU A 386 11.52 30.26 4.61
N ALA A 387 10.37 29.64 4.86
CA ALA A 387 9.26 30.23 5.61
C ALA A 387 8.57 29.17 6.51
N PRO A 388 9.26 28.64 7.54
CA PRO A 388 8.66 27.70 8.46
C PRO A 388 7.54 28.38 9.27
N THR A 389 6.46 27.64 9.52
CA THR A 389 5.36 28.15 10.34
C THR A 389 5.74 28.19 11.82
N GLU A 390 4.98 28.94 12.63
CA GLU A 390 5.11 28.91 14.10
C GLU A 390 4.97 27.50 14.69
N LEU A 391 4.16 26.64 14.05
CA LEU A 391 4.02 25.25 14.46
C LEU A 391 5.34 24.49 14.26
N ALA A 392 5.97 24.63 13.09
CA ALA A 392 7.26 24.00 12.83
C ALA A 392 8.32 24.47 13.84
N LEU A 393 8.40 25.78 14.10
CA LEU A 393 9.31 26.33 15.10
C LEU A 393 9.04 25.76 16.50
N ARG A 394 7.77 25.64 16.90
CA ARG A 394 7.40 25.05 18.19
C ARG A 394 7.75 23.56 18.27
N LEU A 395 7.60 22.82 17.18
CA LEU A 395 7.95 21.40 17.14
C LEU A 395 9.46 21.19 17.23
N ASP A 396 10.24 22.10 16.66
CA ASP A 396 11.70 22.05 16.76
C ASP A 396 12.20 22.08 18.22
N TYR A 397 11.53 22.85 19.09
CA TYR A 397 11.80 22.84 20.54
C TYR A 397 11.23 21.62 21.28
N ARG A 398 10.28 20.90 20.67
CA ARG A 398 9.54 19.82 21.33
C ARG A 398 9.98 18.43 20.95
N ILE A 399 10.72 18.26 19.86
CA ILE A 399 11.17 16.97 19.35
C ILE A 399 12.69 17.04 19.17
N GLU A 400 13.41 16.18 19.88
CA GLU A 400 14.87 16.07 19.78
C GLU A 400 15.30 14.72 19.23
N HIS A 401 14.43 13.71 19.35
CA HIS A 401 14.71 12.38 18.86
C HIS A 401 13.51 11.78 18.13
N ILE A 402 13.77 11.19 16.97
CA ILE A 402 12.75 10.53 16.15
C ILE A 402 13.14 9.06 15.97
N LEU A 403 12.23 8.16 16.30
CA LEU A 403 12.32 6.73 16.00
C LEU A 403 11.24 6.37 14.98
N VAL A 404 11.61 5.67 13.91
CA VAL A 404 10.65 5.23 12.89
C VAL A 404 10.77 3.72 12.70
N ASP A 405 9.67 3.01 12.94
CA ASP A 405 9.52 1.58 12.65
C ASP A 405 8.91 1.36 11.25
N GLU A 406 9.18 0.21 10.66
CA GLU A 406 8.73 -0.16 9.30
C GLU A 406 9.08 0.88 8.23
N PHE A 407 10.31 1.45 8.28
CA PHE A 407 10.68 2.56 7.40
C PHE A 407 10.66 2.19 5.90
N GLN A 408 10.78 0.90 5.55
CA GLN A 408 10.63 0.44 4.17
C GLN A 408 9.25 0.75 3.56
N ASP A 409 8.22 0.90 4.39
CA ASP A 409 6.84 1.15 3.96
C ASP A 409 6.49 2.65 3.91
N THR A 410 7.51 3.51 4.00
CA THR A 410 7.37 4.96 3.99
C THR A 410 7.00 5.48 2.59
N ALA A 411 5.98 6.33 2.53
CA ALA A 411 5.60 7.06 1.31
C ALA A 411 6.33 8.42 1.20
N ILE A 412 6.33 9.03 0.01
CA ILE A 412 7.07 10.28 -0.27
C ILE A 412 6.71 11.40 0.72
N ASN A 413 5.42 11.62 0.98
CA ASN A 413 4.95 12.63 1.92
C ASN A 413 5.42 12.39 3.36
N GLN A 414 5.53 11.13 3.78
CA GLN A 414 6.01 10.75 5.11
C GLN A 414 7.52 10.96 5.23
N TYR A 415 8.27 10.68 4.16
CA TYR A 415 9.69 11.01 4.08
C TYR A 415 9.91 12.53 4.16
N GLU A 416 9.13 13.30 3.39
CA GLU A 416 9.18 14.76 3.44
C GLU A 416 8.81 15.29 4.83
N LEU A 417 7.81 14.69 5.51
CA LEU A 417 7.47 15.05 6.89
C LEU A 417 8.68 14.93 7.82
N LEU A 418 9.41 13.83 7.74
CA LEU A 418 10.64 13.64 8.54
C LEU A 418 11.73 14.62 8.15
N ARG A 419 11.87 14.93 6.86
CA ARG A 419 12.76 15.99 6.39
C ARG A 419 12.36 17.34 7.01
N LEU A 420 11.09 17.72 7.01
CA LEU A 420 10.66 19.01 7.60
C LEU A 420 10.87 19.05 9.12
N LEU A 421 10.63 17.94 9.82
CA LEU A 421 10.80 17.84 11.28
C LEU A 421 12.27 17.88 11.72
N THR A 422 13.21 17.56 10.83
CA THR A 422 14.66 17.52 11.12
C THR A 422 15.39 18.74 10.57
N ARG A 423 14.67 19.80 10.16
CA ARG A 423 15.26 21.06 9.70
C ARG A 423 16.18 21.65 10.77
N GLY A 424 17.37 22.13 10.37
CA GLY A 424 18.34 22.74 11.27
C GLY A 424 19.03 21.78 12.25
N TRP A 425 18.70 20.48 12.27
CA TRP A 425 19.33 19.53 13.20
C TRP A 425 20.81 19.31 12.91
N GLY A 426 21.23 19.35 11.64
CA GLY A 426 22.64 19.30 11.27
C GLY A 426 23.45 20.42 11.91
N ASP A 427 22.99 21.67 11.77
CA ASP A 427 23.64 22.84 12.34
C ASP A 427 23.58 22.84 13.87
N HIS A 428 22.43 22.45 14.44
CA HIS A 428 22.28 22.26 15.88
C HIS A 428 23.29 21.26 16.43
N ASN A 429 23.48 20.12 15.77
CA ASN A 429 24.41 19.07 16.21
C ASN A 429 25.87 19.51 16.06
N ALA A 430 26.18 20.32 15.04
CA ALA A 430 27.51 20.92 14.89
C ALA A 430 27.81 21.92 16.02
N ALA A 431 26.83 22.71 16.45
CA ALA A 431 26.96 23.66 17.56
C ALA A 431 26.89 22.99 18.95
N ASN A 432 26.16 21.87 19.08
CA ASN A 432 25.87 21.21 20.36
C ASN A 432 26.25 19.71 20.33
N PRO A 433 27.54 19.36 20.15
CA PRO A 433 27.97 17.97 20.00
C PRO A 433 27.72 17.10 21.25
N GLN A 434 27.51 17.72 22.42
CA GLN A 434 27.23 17.01 23.68
C GLN A 434 25.75 16.60 23.84
N ALA A 435 24.86 17.27 23.12
CA ALA A 435 23.41 17.03 23.16
C ALA A 435 22.85 16.97 21.73
N PRO A 436 23.29 15.98 20.92
CA PRO A 436 22.84 15.89 19.54
C PRO A 436 21.39 15.43 19.46
N ARG A 437 20.64 16.03 18.55
CA ARG A 437 19.34 15.54 18.09
C ARG A 437 19.55 14.35 17.15
N THR A 438 18.78 13.28 17.33
CA THR A 438 19.05 12.01 16.63
C THR A 438 17.82 11.42 15.97
N ILE A 439 18.00 10.85 14.78
CA ILE A 439 16.96 10.08 14.10
C ILE A 439 17.44 8.62 13.94
N MET A 440 16.56 7.67 14.26
CA MET A 440 16.78 6.26 14.02
C MET A 440 15.63 5.68 13.22
N VAL A 441 15.94 5.16 12.04
CA VAL A 441 15.00 4.44 11.19
C VAL A 441 15.31 2.96 11.22
N VAL A 442 14.28 2.13 11.36
CA VAL A 442 14.39 0.68 11.40
C VAL A 442 13.45 0.11 10.36
N GLY A 443 13.95 -0.83 9.55
CA GLY A 443 13.15 -1.45 8.51
C GLY A 443 13.87 -2.60 7.83
N ASP A 444 13.20 -3.23 6.88
CA ASP A 444 13.78 -4.25 6.01
C ASP A 444 13.29 -4.02 4.58
N GLY A 445 14.21 -3.64 3.69
CA GLY A 445 13.89 -3.43 2.29
C GLY A 445 13.32 -4.68 1.60
N MET A 446 13.66 -5.89 2.07
CA MET A 446 13.12 -7.14 1.54
C MET A 446 11.63 -7.35 1.89
N GLN A 447 11.09 -6.60 2.86
CA GLN A 447 9.70 -6.71 3.34
C GLN A 447 8.79 -5.59 2.85
N SER A 448 9.27 -4.71 1.95
CA SER A 448 8.45 -3.64 1.37
C SER A 448 7.36 -4.21 0.44
N ILE A 449 6.15 -4.41 0.97
CA ILE A 449 5.01 -4.99 0.25
C ILE A 449 3.83 -4.03 0.08
N TYR A 450 3.90 -2.82 0.65
CA TYR A 450 2.82 -1.83 0.61
C TYR A 450 2.94 -0.84 -0.58
N GLY A 451 3.54 -1.26 -1.70
CA GLY A 451 3.68 -0.41 -2.89
C GLY A 451 2.34 0.11 -3.45
N PHE A 452 1.25 -0.65 -3.26
CA PHE A 452 -0.11 -0.20 -3.62
C PHE A 452 -0.63 0.99 -2.78
N ARG A 453 0.01 1.28 -1.63
CA ARG A 453 -0.21 2.45 -0.78
C ARG A 453 0.82 3.56 -1.00
N GLY A 454 1.67 3.45 -2.03
CA GLY A 454 2.70 4.43 -2.34
C GLY A 454 3.99 4.29 -1.52
N ALA A 455 4.17 3.19 -0.78
CA ALA A 455 5.45 2.88 -0.15
C ALA A 455 6.56 2.77 -1.20
N ASN A 456 7.71 3.37 -0.94
CA ASN A 456 8.85 3.35 -1.84
C ASN A 456 10.13 2.99 -1.07
N VAL A 457 10.61 1.76 -1.28
CA VAL A 457 11.84 1.26 -0.66
C VAL A 457 13.10 2.01 -1.08
N GLY A 458 13.08 2.70 -2.24
CA GLY A 458 14.14 3.63 -2.63
C GLY A 458 14.34 4.74 -1.60
N LEU A 459 13.30 5.16 -0.88
CA LEU A 459 13.41 6.15 0.21
C LEU A 459 14.17 5.59 1.43
N PHE A 460 14.04 4.29 1.71
CA PHE A 460 14.85 3.61 2.73
C PHE A 460 16.33 3.65 2.37
N LEU A 461 16.68 3.30 1.12
CA LEU A 461 18.05 3.36 0.64
C LEU A 461 18.59 4.80 0.59
N LYS A 462 17.76 5.77 0.18
CA LYS A 462 18.10 7.20 0.18
C LYS A 462 18.40 7.70 1.58
N ALA A 463 17.55 7.40 2.57
CA ALA A 463 17.81 7.76 3.97
C ALA A 463 19.11 7.12 4.48
N ARG A 464 19.34 5.85 4.16
CA ARG A 464 20.54 5.11 4.56
C ARG A 464 21.83 5.75 4.01
N GLN A 465 21.80 6.29 2.80
CA GLN A 465 22.97 6.88 2.14
C GLN A 465 23.16 8.37 2.46
N GLN A 466 22.08 9.14 2.48
CA GLN A 466 22.12 10.62 2.54
C GLN A 466 21.74 11.20 3.90
N GLY A 467 20.98 10.45 4.71
CA GLY A 467 20.41 10.93 5.96
C GLY A 467 19.34 12.02 5.76
N PHE A 468 19.21 12.93 6.74
CA PHE A 468 18.21 13.99 6.74
C PHE A 468 18.84 15.32 7.18
N ASN A 469 18.74 16.37 6.34
CA ASN A 469 19.18 17.75 6.65
C ASN A 469 20.52 17.87 7.41
N GLY A 470 21.56 17.22 6.90
CA GLY A 470 22.89 17.23 7.51
C GLY A 470 23.11 16.19 8.62
N VAL A 471 22.06 15.55 9.13
CA VAL A 471 22.16 14.42 10.05
C VAL A 471 22.40 13.13 9.27
N ARG A 472 23.65 12.63 9.30
CA ARG A 472 24.02 11.35 8.68
C ARG A 472 23.56 10.17 9.52
N LEU A 473 23.02 9.14 8.87
CA LEU A 473 22.65 7.88 9.50
C LEU A 473 23.78 6.86 9.37
N GLN A 474 24.20 6.26 10.48
CA GLN A 474 25.10 5.11 10.42
C GLN A 474 24.31 3.87 10.04
N ALA A 475 24.72 3.21 8.95
CA ALA A 475 24.10 1.98 8.48
C ALA A 475 24.47 0.79 9.36
N LEU A 476 23.48 0.09 9.90
CA LEU A 476 23.65 -1.12 10.70
C LEU A 476 22.81 -2.25 10.11
N ASP A 477 23.41 -3.43 9.94
CA ASP A 477 22.71 -4.62 9.47
C ASP A 477 22.63 -5.64 10.61
N LEU A 478 21.40 -6.02 10.97
CA LEU A 478 21.16 -7.15 11.86
C LEU A 478 21.12 -8.43 11.05
N GLN A 479 21.66 -9.52 11.61
CA GLN A 479 21.78 -10.79 10.92
C GLN A 479 21.05 -11.91 11.66
N CYS A 480 20.90 -11.81 12.98
CA CYS A 480 20.33 -12.90 13.76
C CYS A 480 18.81 -13.02 13.59
N ASN A 481 18.30 -14.25 13.45
CA ASN A 481 16.88 -14.59 13.51
C ASN A 481 16.57 -15.34 14.81
N PHE A 482 15.71 -14.76 15.65
CA PHE A 482 15.30 -15.33 16.95
C PHE A 482 13.92 -16.00 16.91
N ARG A 483 13.23 -15.95 15.77
CA ARG A 483 11.85 -16.38 15.62
C ARG A 483 11.74 -17.79 15.06
N SER A 484 12.59 -18.12 14.08
CA SER A 484 12.52 -19.35 13.30
C SER A 484 13.72 -20.26 13.58
N ASP A 485 13.50 -21.56 13.39
CA ASP A 485 14.55 -22.58 13.54
C ASP A 485 15.47 -22.62 12.31
N ALA A 486 16.70 -23.09 12.51
CA ALA A 486 17.75 -23.11 11.48
C ALA A 486 17.29 -23.66 10.10
N PRO A 487 16.59 -24.80 10.00
CA PRO A 487 16.20 -25.36 8.70
C PRO A 487 15.28 -24.45 7.88
N VAL A 488 14.42 -23.66 8.53
CA VAL A 488 13.57 -22.68 7.83
C VAL A 488 14.42 -21.52 7.30
N VAL A 489 15.32 -20.99 8.15
CA VAL A 489 16.19 -19.87 7.79
C VAL A 489 17.13 -20.25 6.65
N ASP A 490 17.73 -21.43 6.71
CA ASP A 490 18.65 -21.94 5.70
C ASP A 490 17.94 -22.16 4.36
N TRP A 491 16.74 -22.73 4.36
CA TRP A 491 15.94 -22.89 3.16
C TRP A 491 15.56 -21.54 2.53
N VAL A 492 15.18 -20.54 3.35
CA VAL A 492 14.87 -19.19 2.88
C VAL A 492 16.12 -18.53 2.28
N ASN A 493 17.26 -18.61 2.96
CA ASN A 493 18.54 -18.09 2.46
C ASN A 493 18.90 -18.69 1.10
N ALA A 494 18.83 -20.02 0.96
CA ALA A 494 19.15 -20.71 -0.29
C ALA A 494 18.17 -20.37 -1.42
N SER A 495 16.86 -20.28 -1.11
CA SER A 495 15.82 -20.09 -2.12
C SER A 495 15.73 -18.66 -2.64
N PHE A 496 15.94 -17.66 -1.78
CA PHE A 496 15.78 -16.25 -2.14
C PHE A 496 17.08 -15.59 -2.59
N HIS A 497 18.25 -16.19 -2.35
CA HIS A 497 19.53 -15.64 -2.83
C HIS A 497 19.54 -15.35 -4.34
N SER A 498 18.91 -16.21 -5.15
CA SER A 498 18.80 -16.02 -6.61
C SER A 498 17.56 -15.22 -7.06
N ALA A 499 16.63 -14.94 -6.15
CA ALA A 499 15.37 -14.24 -6.46
C ALA A 499 15.50 -12.71 -6.36
N PHE A 500 16.50 -12.22 -5.65
CA PHE A 500 16.80 -10.80 -5.47
C PHE A 500 18.01 -10.39 -6.32
N PRO A 501 18.14 -9.10 -6.70
CA PRO A 501 19.29 -8.61 -7.43
C PRO A 501 20.57 -8.68 -6.58
N ALA A 502 21.72 -8.68 -7.26
CA ALA A 502 23.03 -8.66 -6.62
C ALA A 502 23.31 -7.32 -5.89
N GLU A 503 22.77 -6.21 -6.40
CA GLU A 503 23.00 -4.86 -5.89
C GLU A 503 21.69 -4.11 -5.61
N ASP A 504 21.77 -3.13 -4.70
CA ASP A 504 20.68 -2.21 -4.39
C ASP A 504 20.53 -1.20 -5.53
N ASP A 505 19.28 -0.89 -5.91
CA ASP A 505 18.96 0.14 -6.91
C ASP A 505 17.92 1.11 -6.32
N VAL A 506 18.37 2.31 -5.99
CA VAL A 506 17.53 3.36 -5.40
C VAL A 506 16.45 3.84 -6.37
N ASN A 507 16.79 3.97 -7.66
CA ASN A 507 15.90 4.52 -8.67
C ASN A 507 14.77 3.54 -9.00
N ARG A 508 15.11 2.25 -9.07
CA ARG A 508 14.15 1.18 -9.36
C ARG A 508 13.51 0.58 -8.12
N GLY A 509 13.88 1.05 -6.92
CA GLY A 509 13.38 0.53 -5.65
C GLY A 509 13.67 -0.96 -5.49
N ARG A 510 14.88 -1.41 -5.85
CA ARG A 510 15.29 -2.81 -5.70
C ARG A 510 16.31 -2.93 -4.59
N VAL A 511 16.23 -4.03 -3.84
CA VAL A 511 17.07 -4.28 -2.68
C VAL A 511 17.74 -5.63 -2.85
N ARG A 512 19.02 -5.72 -2.48
CA ARG A 512 19.76 -6.98 -2.46
C ARG A 512 19.27 -7.91 -1.35
N TYR A 513 19.43 -9.20 -1.54
CA TYR A 513 19.16 -10.16 -0.47
C TYR A 513 20.19 -10.02 0.67
N THR A 514 19.71 -10.04 1.91
CA THR A 514 20.57 -10.08 3.11
C THR A 514 20.30 -11.37 3.88
N PRO A 515 21.26 -12.31 3.93
CA PRO A 515 21.06 -13.58 4.60
C PRO A 515 20.94 -13.40 6.12
N ALA A 516 20.12 -14.25 6.74
CA ALA A 516 19.95 -14.29 8.19
C ALA A 516 20.65 -15.52 8.80
N THR A 517 21.06 -15.42 10.06
CA THR A 517 21.63 -16.51 10.85
C THR A 517 20.67 -16.91 11.95
N ALA A 518 20.21 -18.17 11.94
CA ALA A 518 19.33 -18.67 13.00
C ALA A 518 20.06 -18.74 14.35
N VAL A 519 19.37 -18.29 15.40
CA VAL A 519 19.84 -18.44 16.79
C VAL A 519 19.27 -19.71 17.42
N ARG A 520 18.12 -20.18 16.93
CA ARG A 520 17.48 -21.41 17.41
C ARG A 520 18.09 -22.64 16.72
N PRO A 521 18.42 -23.70 17.48
CA PRO A 521 18.89 -24.94 16.90
C PRO A 521 17.81 -25.62 16.05
N PRO A 522 18.19 -26.54 15.15
CA PRO A 522 17.23 -27.32 14.39
C PRO A 522 16.38 -28.19 15.33
N THR A 523 15.05 -28.09 15.17
CA THR A 523 14.06 -28.93 15.89
C THR A 523 13.57 -30.10 15.03
N VAL A 524 13.69 -29.97 13.70
CA VAL A 524 13.28 -30.95 12.69
C VAL A 524 14.29 -30.98 11.54
N ASP A 525 14.43 -32.11 10.86
CA ASP A 525 15.36 -32.24 9.73
C ASP A 525 14.84 -31.57 8.45
N CYS A 526 13.51 -31.59 8.23
CA CYS A 526 12.86 -31.00 7.06
C CYS A 526 11.72 -30.08 7.50
N ALA A 527 11.96 -28.77 7.46
CA ALA A 527 10.96 -27.77 7.86
C ALA A 527 10.09 -27.26 6.70
N VAL A 528 10.52 -27.43 5.46
CA VAL A 528 9.83 -26.89 4.27
C VAL A 528 9.58 -27.99 3.26
N SER A 529 8.34 -28.10 2.78
CA SER A 529 7.93 -29.01 1.71
C SER A 529 7.17 -28.25 0.63
N ALA A 530 7.40 -28.61 -0.63
CA ALA A 530 6.71 -28.04 -1.77
C ALA A 530 5.86 -29.12 -2.45
N HIS A 531 4.59 -28.83 -2.68
CA HIS A 531 3.62 -29.72 -3.32
C HIS A 531 3.08 -29.03 -4.57
N ALA A 532 3.11 -29.73 -5.71
CA ALA A 532 2.67 -29.18 -7.00
C ALA A 532 1.47 -29.97 -7.52
N PHE A 533 0.43 -29.25 -7.93
CA PHE A 533 -0.81 -29.81 -8.48
C PHE A 533 -0.94 -29.37 -9.95
N SER A 534 -1.35 -30.27 -10.83
CA SER A 534 -1.45 -30.00 -12.27
C SER A 534 -2.66 -30.68 -12.89
N GLY A 535 -3.18 -30.12 -13.97
CA GLY A 535 -4.38 -30.61 -14.67
C GLY A 535 -5.66 -29.86 -14.29
N GLU A 536 -6.78 -30.27 -14.87
CA GLU A 536 -8.07 -29.56 -14.74
C GLU A 536 -8.62 -29.54 -13.30
N ARG A 537 -8.23 -30.52 -12.48
CA ARG A 537 -8.64 -30.65 -11.07
C ARG A 537 -7.58 -30.18 -10.07
N ALA A 538 -6.55 -29.46 -10.52
CA ALA A 538 -5.44 -29.04 -9.66
C ALA A 538 -5.91 -28.24 -8.44
N LEU A 539 -6.87 -27.33 -8.61
CA LEU A 539 -7.41 -26.51 -7.52
C LEU A 539 -8.16 -27.35 -6.48
N GLU A 540 -8.97 -28.32 -6.93
CA GLU A 540 -9.69 -29.22 -6.02
C GLU A 540 -8.71 -30.08 -5.22
N GLN A 541 -7.69 -30.62 -5.88
CA GLN A 541 -6.64 -31.41 -5.25
C GLN A 541 -5.84 -30.60 -4.22
N GLU A 542 -5.50 -29.34 -4.54
CA GLU A 542 -4.83 -28.43 -3.63
C GLU A 542 -5.69 -28.16 -2.37
N VAL A 543 -6.97 -27.85 -2.56
CA VAL A 543 -7.90 -27.58 -1.45
C VAL A 543 -8.08 -28.80 -0.56
N ASP A 544 -8.27 -29.99 -1.15
CA ASP A 544 -8.43 -31.23 -0.40
C ASP A 544 -7.17 -31.57 0.38
N PHE A 545 -6.00 -31.48 -0.26
CA PHE A 545 -4.70 -31.68 0.38
C PHE A 545 -4.50 -30.73 1.56
N LEU A 546 -4.74 -29.43 1.38
CA LEU A 546 -4.60 -28.43 2.43
C LEU A 546 -5.54 -28.72 3.60
N CYS A 547 -6.81 -29.03 3.32
CA CYS A 547 -7.78 -29.34 4.37
C CYS A 547 -7.41 -30.60 5.16
N GLU A 548 -6.90 -31.65 4.49
CA GLU A 548 -6.41 -32.87 5.14
C GLU A 548 -5.18 -32.60 6.01
N ARG A 549 -4.26 -31.75 5.56
CA ARG A 549 -3.09 -31.34 6.35
C ARG A 549 -3.44 -30.47 7.54
N ILE A 550 -4.37 -29.54 7.38
CA ILE A 550 -4.86 -28.73 8.49
C ILE A 550 -5.57 -29.61 9.51
N ALA A 551 -6.45 -30.52 9.08
CA ALA A 551 -7.14 -31.44 9.98
C ALA A 551 -6.16 -32.32 10.77
N ALA A 552 -5.15 -32.87 10.10
CA ALA A 552 -4.12 -33.68 10.76
C ALA A 552 -3.28 -32.86 11.75
N ALA A 553 -2.92 -31.63 11.40
CA ALA A 553 -2.18 -30.73 12.29
C ALA A 553 -3.03 -30.29 13.49
N CYS A 554 -4.33 -30.03 13.31
CA CYS A 554 -5.25 -29.75 14.42
C CYS A 554 -5.42 -30.94 15.39
N ALA A 555 -5.23 -32.17 14.89
CA ALA A 555 -5.29 -33.38 15.71
C ALA A 555 -3.96 -33.68 16.43
N ASP A 556 -2.85 -33.05 16.02
CA ASP A 556 -1.54 -33.23 16.62
C ASP A 556 -1.39 -32.36 17.89
N PRO A 557 -1.22 -32.95 19.09
CA PRO A 557 -1.00 -32.20 20.32
C PRO A 557 0.28 -31.34 20.30
N GLY A 558 1.25 -31.66 19.44
CA GLY A 558 2.47 -30.89 19.25
C GLY A 558 2.29 -29.63 18.40
N CYS A 559 1.19 -29.52 17.65
CA CYS A 559 0.91 -28.35 16.82
C CYS A 559 0.22 -27.26 17.65
N THR A 560 0.92 -26.16 17.93
CA THR A 560 0.38 -25.06 18.74
C THR A 560 -0.48 -24.08 17.95
N SER A 561 -0.15 -23.84 16.68
CA SER A 561 -0.87 -22.90 15.83
C SER A 561 -0.64 -23.19 14.35
N ILE A 562 -1.63 -22.83 13.53
CA ILE A 562 -1.62 -22.98 12.07
C ILE A 562 -2.01 -21.65 11.45
N ALA A 563 -1.27 -21.21 10.44
CA ALA A 563 -1.61 -20.06 9.63
C ALA A 563 -1.63 -20.45 8.15
N VAL A 564 -2.68 -20.04 7.43
CA VAL A 564 -2.81 -20.23 5.98
C VAL A 564 -2.69 -18.87 5.33
N LEU A 565 -1.72 -18.72 4.43
CA LEU A 565 -1.44 -17.48 3.71
C LEU A 565 -1.84 -17.65 2.24
N GLY A 566 -2.62 -16.70 1.73
CA GLY A 566 -2.97 -16.61 0.31
C GLY A 566 -2.76 -15.20 -0.19
N ARG A 567 -2.35 -15.05 -1.46
CA ARG A 567 -2.05 -13.73 -2.04
C ARG A 567 -3.32 -12.89 -2.21
N THR A 568 -4.45 -13.53 -2.47
CA THR A 568 -5.74 -12.86 -2.66
C THR A 568 -6.85 -13.55 -1.89
N ARG A 569 -7.91 -12.80 -1.56
CA ARG A 569 -9.11 -13.35 -0.90
C ARG A 569 -9.74 -14.47 -1.75
N ASN A 570 -9.77 -14.32 -3.07
CA ASN A 570 -10.35 -15.31 -3.99
C ASN A 570 -9.63 -16.67 -3.95
N GLN A 571 -8.31 -16.69 -3.71
CA GLN A 571 -7.56 -17.94 -3.56
C GLN A 571 -7.90 -18.67 -2.25
N LEU A 572 -8.24 -17.94 -1.19
CA LEU A 572 -8.55 -18.54 0.11
C LEU A 572 -10.01 -19.01 0.23
N GLN A 573 -10.95 -18.43 -0.53
CA GLN A 573 -12.37 -18.79 -0.46
C GLN A 573 -12.65 -20.30 -0.68
N PRO A 574 -12.06 -20.98 -1.69
CA PRO A 574 -12.20 -22.43 -1.84
C PRO A 574 -11.69 -23.22 -0.63
N ILE A 575 -10.57 -22.80 -0.03
CA ILE A 575 -9.99 -23.44 1.16
C ILE A 575 -10.94 -23.29 2.36
N LEU A 576 -11.47 -22.08 2.58
CA LEU A 576 -12.44 -21.83 3.65
C LEU A 576 -13.73 -22.65 3.48
N ALA A 577 -14.21 -22.81 2.24
CA ALA A 577 -15.35 -23.66 1.94
C ALA A 577 -15.04 -25.14 2.24
N GLY A 578 -13.86 -25.64 1.85
CA GLY A 578 -13.39 -26.99 2.15
C GLY A 578 -13.22 -27.26 3.65
N MET A 579 -12.73 -26.27 4.41
CA MET A 579 -12.62 -26.34 5.88
C MET A 579 -14.01 -26.39 6.53
N ARG A 580 -14.97 -25.56 6.07
CA ARG A 580 -16.36 -25.58 6.55
C ARG A 580 -17.02 -26.93 6.34
N GLN A 581 -16.88 -27.53 5.15
CA GLN A 581 -17.45 -28.83 4.83
C GLN A 581 -16.92 -29.95 5.74
N ARG A 582 -15.67 -29.83 6.18
CA ARG A 582 -15.00 -30.78 7.08
C ARG A 582 -15.16 -30.44 8.57
N GLY A 583 -15.90 -29.39 8.91
CA GLY A 583 -16.11 -28.96 10.30
C GLY A 583 -14.85 -28.41 10.98
N ILE A 584 -13.84 -27.97 10.22
CA ILE A 584 -12.61 -27.41 10.76
C ILE A 584 -12.86 -25.95 11.16
N ALA A 585 -12.65 -25.63 12.43
CA ALA A 585 -12.79 -24.27 12.93
C ALA A 585 -11.66 -23.37 12.38
N TYR A 586 -12.01 -22.15 11.99
CA TYR A 586 -11.05 -21.16 11.52
C TYR A 586 -11.44 -19.75 11.99
N SER A 587 -10.47 -18.84 11.96
CA SER A 587 -10.68 -17.41 12.19
C SER A 587 -10.17 -16.64 10.97
N ALA A 588 -11.07 -15.92 10.30
CA ALA A 588 -10.79 -15.14 9.10
C ALA A 588 -11.34 -13.72 9.26
N GLN A 589 -10.48 -12.77 9.63
CA GLN A 589 -10.86 -11.36 9.74
C GLN A 589 -10.99 -10.73 8.35
N GLU A 590 -12.05 -9.94 8.12
CA GLU A 590 -12.32 -9.19 6.86
C GLU A 590 -12.54 -10.04 5.58
N MET A 591 -12.75 -11.35 5.71
CA MET A 591 -12.92 -12.22 4.53
C MET A 591 -14.37 -12.39 4.10
N ASP A 592 -15.32 -12.28 5.03
CA ASP A 592 -16.75 -12.33 4.74
C ASP A 592 -17.34 -10.91 4.77
N SER A 593 -17.86 -10.46 3.62
CA SER A 593 -18.57 -9.18 3.56
C SER A 593 -19.87 -9.29 4.35
N LEU A 594 -20.01 -8.47 5.39
CA LEU A 594 -21.26 -8.39 6.16
C LEU A 594 -22.45 -8.09 5.23
N ALA A 595 -22.26 -7.24 4.22
CA ALA A 595 -23.30 -6.90 3.25
C ALA A 595 -23.72 -8.08 2.34
N ALA A 596 -22.83 -9.06 2.15
CA ALA A 596 -23.13 -10.28 1.39
C ALA A 596 -23.73 -11.40 2.27
N SER A 597 -23.82 -11.19 3.59
CA SER A 597 -24.45 -12.15 4.49
C SER A 597 -25.96 -12.21 4.25
N PRO A 598 -26.55 -13.41 4.06
CA PRO A 598 -28.00 -13.56 3.91
C PRO A 598 -28.78 -12.90 5.05
N LEU A 599 -28.30 -13.00 6.30
CA LEU A 599 -28.92 -12.38 7.48
C LEU A 599 -29.01 -10.85 7.35
N VAL A 600 -27.93 -10.24 6.88
CA VAL A 600 -27.86 -8.77 6.71
C VAL A 600 -28.70 -8.35 5.52
N GLY A 601 -28.72 -9.15 4.46
CA GLY A 601 -29.66 -8.99 3.34
C GLY A 601 -31.10 -8.94 3.82
N ASP A 602 -31.53 -9.91 4.62
CA ASP A 602 -32.89 -9.97 5.17
C ASP A 602 -33.21 -8.77 6.08
N LEU A 603 -32.28 -8.35 6.95
CA LEU A 603 -32.44 -7.16 7.80
C LEU A 603 -32.50 -5.85 6.98
N LEU A 604 -31.73 -5.75 5.89
CA LEU A 604 -31.81 -4.62 4.97
C LEU A 604 -33.16 -4.57 4.27
N GLN A 605 -33.72 -5.71 3.86
CA GLN A 605 -35.08 -5.76 3.31
C GLN A 605 -36.12 -5.36 4.37
N LEU A 606 -35.94 -5.75 5.63
CA LEU A 606 -36.81 -5.30 6.73
C LEU A 606 -36.79 -3.77 6.86
N CYS A 607 -35.58 -3.19 6.90
CA CYS A 607 -35.41 -1.75 6.97
C CYS A 607 -36.05 -1.04 5.78
N ARG A 608 -35.86 -1.54 4.55
CA ARG A 608 -36.43 -0.96 3.33
C ARG A 608 -37.96 -1.03 3.33
N ALA A 609 -38.53 -2.18 3.68
CA ALA A 609 -39.97 -2.39 3.75
C ALA A 609 -40.64 -1.47 4.78
N LEU A 610 -40.04 -1.36 5.98
CA LEU A 610 -40.53 -0.49 7.04
C LEU A 610 -40.38 1.00 6.70
N ALA A 611 -39.24 1.40 6.12
CA ALA A 611 -38.99 2.79 5.71
C ALA A 611 -39.88 3.21 4.52
N ASN A 612 -40.10 2.32 3.55
CA ASN A 612 -40.94 2.57 2.40
C ASN A 612 -42.02 1.48 2.26
N PRO A 613 -43.25 1.74 2.74
CA PRO A 613 -44.39 0.82 2.60
C PRO A 613 -44.73 0.47 1.14
N GLY A 614 -44.28 1.28 0.17
CA GLY A 614 -44.43 1.03 -1.27
C GLY A 614 -43.37 0.11 -1.89
N ASP A 615 -42.31 -0.27 -1.16
CA ASP A 615 -41.26 -1.16 -1.66
C ASP A 615 -41.76 -2.63 -1.65
N ARG A 616 -42.55 -2.98 -2.69
CA ARG A 616 -43.15 -4.32 -2.84
C ARG A 616 -42.10 -5.43 -2.85
N LEU A 617 -40.93 -5.18 -3.46
CA LEU A 617 -39.86 -6.16 -3.53
C LEU A 617 -39.32 -6.48 -2.13
N ALA A 618 -39.09 -5.46 -1.31
CA ALA A 618 -38.66 -5.65 0.08
C ALA A 618 -39.69 -6.45 0.89
N TRP A 619 -40.98 -6.14 0.74
CA TRP A 619 -42.05 -6.89 1.41
C TRP A 619 -42.14 -8.36 0.96
N MET A 620 -42.01 -8.63 -0.34
CA MET A 620 -42.01 -10.01 -0.86
C MET A 620 -40.77 -10.79 -0.40
N ALA A 621 -39.61 -10.13 -0.33
CA ALA A 621 -38.39 -10.74 0.21
C ALA A 621 -38.55 -11.13 1.69
N LEU A 622 -39.19 -10.27 2.49
CA LEU A 622 -39.46 -10.56 3.91
C LEU A 622 -40.39 -11.74 4.14
N LEU A 623 -41.44 -11.88 3.32
CA LEU A 623 -42.33 -13.02 3.38
C LEU A 623 -41.57 -14.32 3.06
N ARG A 624 -40.56 -14.27 2.18
CA ARG A 624 -39.73 -15.44 1.83
C ARG A 624 -38.63 -15.74 2.85
N ALA A 625 -38.14 -14.72 3.56
CA ALA A 625 -37.02 -14.81 4.49
C ALA A 625 -37.26 -15.85 5.59
N PRO A 626 -36.20 -16.44 6.20
CA PRO A 626 -36.32 -17.60 7.09
C PRO A 626 -37.28 -17.43 8.27
N TRP A 627 -37.48 -16.21 8.75
CA TRP A 627 -38.40 -15.90 9.86
C TRP A 627 -39.89 -15.96 9.50
N CYS A 628 -40.27 -15.81 8.23
CA CYS A 628 -41.65 -15.97 7.76
C CYS A 628 -41.79 -17.28 6.99
N GLY A 629 -40.88 -17.54 6.05
CA GLY A 629 -40.72 -18.82 5.38
C GLY A 629 -41.85 -19.16 4.40
N LEU A 630 -42.51 -18.16 3.83
CA LEU A 630 -43.62 -18.37 2.89
C LEU A 630 -43.12 -19.07 1.61
N GLN A 631 -43.87 -20.06 1.13
CA GLN A 631 -43.51 -20.82 -0.06
C GLN A 631 -43.71 -20.02 -1.35
N LEU A 632 -42.99 -20.41 -2.41
CA LEU A 632 -43.07 -19.73 -3.71
C LEU A 632 -44.48 -19.78 -4.33
N ALA A 633 -45.24 -20.86 -4.09
CA ALA A 633 -46.62 -20.99 -4.56
C ALA A 633 -47.53 -19.91 -3.94
N ASP A 634 -47.49 -19.77 -2.61
CA ASP A 634 -48.27 -18.75 -1.89
C ASP A 634 -47.81 -17.33 -2.24
N LEU A 635 -46.49 -17.11 -2.37
CA LEU A 635 -45.94 -15.82 -2.84
C LEU A 635 -46.44 -15.46 -4.24
N HIS A 636 -46.61 -16.45 -5.13
CA HIS A 636 -47.12 -16.24 -6.46
C HIS A 636 -48.60 -15.81 -6.45
N HIS A 637 -49.43 -16.46 -5.61
CA HIS A 637 -50.82 -16.05 -5.41
C HIS A 637 -50.92 -14.61 -4.89
N ILE A 638 -50.09 -14.24 -3.90
CA ILE A 638 -50.00 -12.86 -3.39
C ILE A 638 -49.53 -11.88 -4.47
N ALA A 639 -48.56 -12.28 -5.29
CA ALA A 639 -47.99 -11.44 -6.33
C ALA A 639 -49.02 -11.05 -7.40
N GLN A 640 -49.98 -11.94 -7.69
CA GLN A 640 -51.02 -11.77 -8.71
C GLN A 640 -52.34 -11.21 -8.17
N TRP A 641 -52.47 -11.04 -6.86
CA TRP A 641 -53.72 -10.64 -6.23
C TRP A 641 -54.08 -9.16 -6.47
N GLY A 642 -55.32 -8.91 -6.90
CA GLY A 642 -55.90 -7.57 -7.14
C GLY A 642 -55.85 -7.12 -8.61
N ALA A 643 -56.53 -6.00 -8.92
CA ALA A 643 -56.69 -5.51 -10.30
C ALA A 643 -55.43 -4.82 -10.89
N ALA A 644 -54.57 -4.25 -10.04
CA ALA A 644 -53.32 -3.58 -10.44
C ALA A 644 -52.15 -3.97 -9.49
N PRO A 645 -51.73 -5.24 -9.49
CA PRO A 645 -50.87 -5.80 -8.46
C PRO A 645 -49.48 -5.14 -8.39
N GLN A 646 -48.94 -4.64 -9.49
CA GLN A 646 -47.61 -4.03 -9.52
C GLN A 646 -47.53 -2.67 -8.80
N HIS A 647 -48.66 -1.97 -8.68
CA HIS A 647 -48.73 -0.61 -8.11
C HIS A 647 -49.43 -0.56 -6.75
N ALA A 648 -50.00 -1.68 -6.30
CA ALA A 648 -50.67 -1.77 -5.01
C ALA A 648 -49.67 -2.09 -3.88
N PRO A 649 -49.69 -1.35 -2.77
CA PRO A 649 -48.87 -1.66 -1.58
C PRO A 649 -49.25 -3.03 -1.03
N LEU A 650 -48.25 -3.80 -0.59
CA LEU A 650 -48.47 -5.22 -0.24
C LEU A 650 -49.25 -5.40 1.06
N LEU A 651 -48.99 -4.58 2.08
CA LEU A 651 -49.61 -4.75 3.40
C LEU A 651 -51.15 -4.67 3.39
N PRO A 652 -51.80 -3.70 2.72
CA PRO A 652 -53.27 -3.70 2.61
C PRO A 652 -53.84 -4.91 1.87
N LEU A 653 -53.07 -5.52 0.95
CA LEU A 653 -53.49 -6.74 0.26
C LEU A 653 -53.42 -7.94 1.21
N LEU A 654 -52.36 -8.04 2.01
CA LEU A 654 -52.18 -9.11 3.00
C LEU A 654 -53.25 -9.09 4.09
N ALA A 655 -53.90 -7.96 4.33
CA ALA A 655 -55.02 -7.84 5.29
C ALA A 655 -56.38 -8.30 4.73
N GLN A 656 -56.48 -8.67 3.45
CA GLN A 656 -57.75 -9.09 2.83
C GLN A 656 -58.03 -10.57 3.11
N GLU A 657 -59.17 -10.86 3.76
CA GLU A 657 -59.58 -12.24 4.04
C GLU A 657 -59.73 -13.08 2.76
N ALA A 658 -60.23 -12.48 1.67
CA ALA A 658 -60.38 -13.17 0.39
C ALA A 658 -59.04 -13.65 -0.21
N LEU A 659 -57.93 -12.98 0.07
CA LEU A 659 -56.60 -13.44 -0.34
C LEU A 659 -56.22 -14.71 0.42
N HIS A 660 -56.52 -14.77 1.72
CA HIS A 660 -56.16 -15.88 2.60
C HIS A 660 -56.83 -17.19 2.19
N ASP A 661 -57.97 -17.11 1.49
CA ASP A 661 -58.68 -18.25 0.90
C ASP A 661 -57.99 -18.85 -0.33
N THR A 662 -57.07 -18.10 -0.94
CA THR A 662 -56.26 -18.59 -2.07
C THR A 662 -54.90 -19.15 -1.65
N LEU A 663 -54.52 -19.00 -0.37
CA LEU A 663 -53.26 -19.49 0.17
C LEU A 663 -53.42 -20.90 0.74
N SER A 664 -52.30 -21.62 0.82
CA SER A 664 -52.22 -22.85 1.59
C SER A 664 -52.53 -22.61 3.07
N ALA A 665 -52.91 -23.66 3.82
CA ALA A 665 -53.18 -23.53 5.26
C ALA A 665 -51.95 -23.00 6.03
N ASP A 666 -50.75 -23.52 5.71
CA ASP A 666 -49.48 -23.03 6.28
C ASP A 666 -49.17 -21.60 5.84
N GLY A 667 -49.44 -21.24 4.58
CA GLY A 667 -49.27 -19.88 4.07
C GLY A 667 -50.18 -18.86 4.76
N ARG A 668 -51.44 -19.25 5.01
CA ARG A 668 -52.42 -18.44 5.76
C ARG A 668 -51.96 -18.15 7.18
N ASP A 669 -51.51 -19.17 7.91
CA ASP A 669 -51.03 -19.02 9.28
C ASP A 669 -49.81 -18.10 9.36
N ARG A 670 -48.87 -18.27 8.41
CA ARG A 670 -47.66 -17.42 8.31
C ARG A 670 -47.99 -15.97 8.00
N VAL A 671 -48.85 -15.72 7.02
CA VAL A 671 -49.27 -14.36 6.63
C VAL A 671 -50.02 -13.68 7.77
N THR A 672 -50.92 -14.41 8.45
CA THR A 672 -51.69 -13.88 9.59
C THR A 672 -50.75 -13.47 10.73
N ARG A 673 -49.80 -14.34 11.10
CA ARG A 673 -48.78 -14.04 12.10
C ARG A 673 -47.90 -12.86 11.69
N PHE A 674 -47.47 -12.82 10.42
CA PHE A 674 -46.65 -11.74 9.89
C PHE A 674 -47.38 -10.39 9.96
N CYS A 675 -48.64 -10.32 9.53
CA CYS A 675 -49.43 -9.09 9.58
C CYS A 675 -49.55 -8.55 11.01
N HIS A 676 -49.83 -9.42 11.99
CA HIS A 676 -49.92 -9.02 13.39
C HIS A 676 -48.64 -8.35 13.92
N ILE A 677 -47.47 -8.93 13.61
CA ILE A 677 -46.17 -8.39 14.03
C ILE A 677 -45.88 -7.05 13.35
N ILE A 678 -46.12 -6.97 12.04
CA ILE A 678 -45.87 -5.75 11.27
C ILE A 678 -46.83 -4.60 11.64
N GLU A 679 -48.07 -4.90 11.99
CA GLU A 679 -49.02 -3.91 12.50
C GLU A 679 -48.52 -3.26 13.79
N TRP A 680 -48.00 -4.07 14.71
CA TRP A 680 -47.36 -3.55 15.91
C TRP A 680 -46.16 -2.66 15.57
N ALA A 681 -45.28 -3.13 14.67
CA ALA A 681 -44.10 -2.38 14.24
C ALA A 681 -44.48 -1.03 13.60
N ARG A 682 -45.51 -1.00 12.76
CA ARG A 682 -46.02 0.24 12.14
C ARG A 682 -46.55 1.22 13.18
N GLY A 683 -47.25 0.75 14.20
CA GLY A 683 -47.73 1.58 15.31
C GLY A 683 -46.62 2.25 16.13
N LYS A 684 -45.37 1.79 15.97
CA LYS A 684 -44.18 2.30 16.68
C LYS A 684 -43.20 3.08 15.80
N ARG A 685 -43.44 3.19 14.50
CA ARG A 685 -42.55 3.80 13.49
C ARG A 685 -41.97 5.16 13.88
N ASP A 686 -42.80 6.04 14.44
CA ASP A 686 -42.38 7.41 14.81
C ASP A 686 -42.09 7.55 16.32
N ARG A 687 -42.10 6.44 17.06
CA ARG A 687 -41.96 6.41 18.53
C ARG A 687 -40.64 5.78 18.99
N LEU A 688 -39.97 5.04 18.13
CA LEU A 688 -38.69 4.37 18.40
C LEU A 688 -37.65 4.82 17.39
N GLY A 689 -36.40 4.97 17.83
CA GLY A 689 -35.29 5.14 16.88
C GLY A 689 -35.13 3.91 15.98
N LEU A 690 -34.64 4.09 14.75
CA LEU A 690 -34.55 3.03 13.72
C LEU A 690 -33.98 1.70 14.23
N ARG A 691 -32.92 1.76 15.04
CA ARG A 691 -32.31 0.58 15.65
C ARG A 691 -33.28 -0.17 16.57
N ALA A 692 -33.87 0.51 17.54
CA ALA A 692 -34.83 -0.08 18.47
C ALA A 692 -36.10 -0.53 17.74
N TRP A 693 -36.48 0.18 16.68
CA TRP A 693 -37.60 -0.20 15.84
C TRP A 693 -37.35 -1.53 15.11
N LEU A 694 -36.14 -1.72 14.56
CA LEU A 694 -35.74 -2.97 13.90
C LEU A 694 -35.51 -4.12 14.90
N GLU A 695 -34.89 -3.86 16.06
CA GLU A 695 -34.61 -4.91 17.06
C GLU A 695 -35.88 -5.42 17.75
N CYS A 696 -36.93 -4.61 17.84
CA CYS A 696 -38.20 -5.01 18.46
C CYS A 696 -39.27 -5.53 17.49
N THR A 697 -39.05 -5.39 16.17
CA THR A 697 -39.92 -5.94 15.12
C THR A 697 -39.45 -7.32 14.74
#